data_AF-A0A099GHI5-F1
#
_entry.id   AF-A0A099GHI5-F1
#
_cell.length_a   1.000
_cell.length_b   1.000
_cell.length_c   1.000
_cell.angle_alpha   90.00
_cell.angle_beta   90.00
_cell.angle_gamma   90.00
#
_symmetry.space_group_name_H-M   'P 1'
#
loop_
_entity.id
_entity.type
_entity.pdbx_description
1 polymer ?
#
loop_
_entity_poly.entity_id
_entity_poly.type
_entity_poly.pdbx_seq_one_letter_code
_entity_poly.pdbx_strand_id
1 'polypeptide(L)'
;MLSLEGGRRHRLPIVPAGDIGVPVVPQGDGTAVFDLSGVRDAGHLSFLSTSRQQVEISHAPLSSPFGWADALHYYLPTDADGWMQPEPGRTHRRFYVTAGEHGYTRARIAAEANLPEASITNAWIAASDYGRTDDKPLEFALGSAVFLSLVGEGKPEASHWFLLERGYSYPGSLPHTTYMRGESFIHPLVFAAWGQGARPKISVNNGSNRPGRFVFRSGFDLQGSGGGNLSSVIHEDCHMLGRPHELGINAVVRTDGQTYHRCRIIDVHRERPVKDALDWKATSNNRFGGTYAAGANGLLFNETVWDMTGWDPTYDRTGHRWNGGEFGQPPSYYSHNIYLAASNKDVMFRRCWSSEAASHGYQVRSGGYYIDNFSVENPIGMQRGSGQDGSTDVRRNLHLSLVMGNVIEGSPNRQVLAFRGGYAWGTDFYPYGCSLVANVLAHYTDPFDPADQAVKAGTKSYDRLFGVVPGVGPDISNEIVTYRYGAPFNAPADAALADETTVGQWFGKFHGADGTRVGARMVVRENGIHPYARDLRDWYLSRFGFAIPARRTAAETLTFSPDSRGDGFQWFNRMNWGANVDLPQDGDSVDLNGNVVRFSVETVEVANLNLRGGELDVVSGRLRAAHLEGAGLLRVRHCGQMIMGGDTTAHDAIVRGGRLAISGPHVARSIAVSGRSELLFGPNCTIPEGETLTVTGALPFVGWDGTGSARLRLDGTLHLASQIEAVALNLWYDVRDGVAATFADGATATVIDYQRLKDTTHILTLAGASRLPVAGETVTLHPESDFDFGVGYRTTEKVLGAVRATMPTIRRYRSGLYGAAEPSVQPVVELSGPLHLDLMGMGAGETTLIDAPIRGGFAGLTVANLDPALDATVTVTAAGVRLRLAAGTGQAALA
;
A
#
# COMPACT_ATOMS: atom_id res chain seq x y z
N MET A 1 1.37 0.57 -41.29
CA MET A 1 0.65 -0.21 -40.27
C MET A 1 1.44 -0.10 -38.98
N LEU A 2 0.92 0.60 -37.98
CA LEU A 2 1.52 0.67 -36.64
C LEU A 2 1.08 -0.59 -35.88
N SER A 3 2.01 -1.25 -35.18
CA SER A 3 1.70 -2.36 -34.29
C SER A 3 1.81 -1.88 -32.86
N LEU A 4 0.70 -1.87 -32.13
CA LEU A 4 0.66 -1.59 -30.69
C LEU A 4 0.67 -2.89 -29.89
N GLU A 5 0.78 -2.78 -28.56
CA GLU A 5 0.68 -3.91 -27.65
C GLU A 5 -0.45 -3.69 -26.64
N GLY A 6 -1.27 -4.73 -26.42
CA GLY A 6 -2.26 -4.75 -25.35
C GLY A 6 -1.62 -4.68 -23.97
N GLY A 7 -2.38 -4.19 -22.97
CA GLY A 7 -1.88 -3.98 -21.61
C GLY A 7 -1.20 -2.64 -21.37
N ARG A 8 -1.26 -1.70 -22.32
CA ARG A 8 -0.55 -0.42 -22.23
C ARG A 8 -1.36 0.73 -22.78
N ARG A 9 -0.92 1.93 -22.43
CA ARG A 9 -1.37 3.18 -23.06
C ARG A 9 -0.36 3.64 -24.09
N HIS A 10 -0.86 3.98 -25.27
CA HIS A 10 -0.03 4.40 -26.40
C HIS A 10 -0.37 5.82 -26.79
N ARG A 11 0.61 6.72 -26.74
CA ARG A 11 0.46 8.07 -27.25
C ARG A 11 0.86 8.11 -28.72
N LEU A 12 -0.06 8.52 -29.59
CA LEU A 12 0.15 8.56 -31.04
C LEU A 12 -0.13 9.97 -31.61
N PRO A 13 0.58 10.40 -32.66
CA PRO A 13 0.37 11.69 -33.32
C PRO A 13 -0.86 11.67 -34.26
N ILE A 14 -1.94 11.03 -33.84
CA ILE A 14 -3.16 10.82 -34.61
C ILE A 14 -4.36 10.85 -33.66
N VAL A 15 -5.39 11.64 -33.99
CA VAL A 15 -6.64 11.71 -33.24
C VAL A 15 -7.77 11.09 -34.08
N PRO A 16 -8.52 10.10 -33.57
CA PRO A 16 -9.71 9.57 -34.24
C PRO A 16 -10.83 10.62 -34.37
N ALA A 17 -11.61 10.57 -35.45
CA ALA A 17 -12.76 11.44 -35.67
C ALA A 17 -14.07 10.95 -34.99
N GLY A 18 -14.02 9.83 -34.27
CA GLY A 18 -15.16 9.22 -33.60
C GLY A 18 -14.73 8.11 -32.64
N ASP A 19 -15.70 7.41 -32.07
CA ASP A 19 -15.46 6.22 -31.24
C ASP A 19 -14.92 5.08 -32.12
N ILE A 20 -13.88 4.41 -31.61
CA ILE A 20 -13.16 3.34 -32.29
C ILE A 20 -13.19 2.02 -31.50
N GLY A 21 -14.04 1.93 -30.47
CA GLY A 21 -14.22 0.73 -29.65
C GLY A 21 -13.15 0.53 -28.56
N VAL A 22 -12.24 1.48 -28.39
CA VAL A 22 -11.30 1.56 -27.26
C VAL A 22 -11.28 2.99 -26.71
N PRO A 23 -11.01 3.19 -25.41
CA PRO A 23 -10.92 4.54 -24.86
C PRO A 23 -9.76 5.32 -25.50
N VAL A 24 -10.06 6.55 -25.93
CA VAL A 24 -9.07 7.46 -26.51
C VAL A 24 -9.19 8.83 -25.86
N VAL A 25 -8.06 9.38 -25.41
CA VAL A 25 -7.98 10.71 -24.81
C VAL A 25 -7.22 11.65 -25.76
N PRO A 26 -7.91 12.54 -26.50
CA PRO A 26 -7.26 13.57 -27.30
C PRO A 26 -6.41 14.49 -26.41
N GLN A 27 -5.19 14.79 -26.86
CA GLN A 27 -4.28 15.67 -26.15
C GLN A 27 -4.27 17.05 -26.83
N GLY A 28 -3.97 18.10 -26.06
CA GLY A 28 -3.95 19.49 -26.57
C GLY A 28 -2.92 19.79 -27.65
N ASP A 29 -1.96 18.89 -27.88
CA ASP A 29 -0.89 19.05 -28.88
C ASP A 29 -1.12 18.29 -30.19
N GLY A 30 -2.36 17.84 -30.43
CA GLY A 30 -2.74 17.11 -31.64
C GLY A 30 -2.36 15.62 -31.62
N THR A 31 -1.87 15.12 -30.49
CA THR A 31 -1.73 13.67 -30.24
C THR A 31 -2.97 13.10 -29.55
N ALA A 32 -3.08 11.78 -29.45
CA ALA A 32 -4.07 11.11 -28.62
C ALA A 32 -3.46 9.92 -27.87
N VAL A 33 -3.96 9.67 -26.66
CA VAL A 33 -3.64 8.48 -25.87
C VAL A 33 -4.69 7.41 -26.14
N PHE A 34 -4.25 6.25 -26.63
CA PHE A 34 -5.07 5.07 -26.83
C PHE A 34 -4.89 4.17 -25.60
N ASP A 35 -5.98 3.93 -24.86
CA ASP A 35 -5.94 3.05 -23.70
C ASP A 35 -6.23 1.61 -24.13
N LEU A 36 -5.17 0.80 -24.25
CA LEU A 36 -5.25 -0.63 -24.52
C LEU A 36 -4.95 -1.45 -23.25
N SER A 37 -4.98 -0.85 -22.07
CA SER A 37 -4.62 -1.53 -20.81
C SER A 37 -5.50 -2.75 -20.53
N GLY A 38 -6.78 -2.70 -20.88
CA GLY A 38 -7.73 -3.82 -20.75
C GLY A 38 -7.79 -4.79 -21.95
N VAL A 39 -7.07 -4.52 -23.03
CA VAL A 39 -7.18 -5.30 -24.28
C VAL A 39 -6.33 -6.56 -24.19
N ARG A 40 -6.99 -7.73 -24.18
CA ARG A 40 -6.36 -9.04 -23.96
C ARG A 40 -5.95 -9.75 -25.24
N ASP A 41 -6.77 -9.66 -26.27
CA ASP A 41 -6.59 -10.38 -27.52
C ASP A 41 -5.88 -9.54 -28.59
N ALA A 42 -5.35 -10.21 -29.60
CA ALA A 42 -4.85 -9.53 -30.80
C ALA A 42 -6.02 -8.95 -31.60
N GLY A 43 -5.80 -7.83 -32.29
CA GLY A 43 -6.85 -7.21 -33.07
C GLY A 43 -6.39 -6.08 -33.97
N HIS A 44 -7.38 -5.44 -34.61
CA HIS A 44 -7.18 -4.34 -35.55
C HIS A 44 -8.14 -3.20 -35.23
N LEU A 45 -7.63 -1.98 -35.25
CA LEU A 45 -8.39 -0.73 -35.16
C LEU A 45 -8.36 -0.05 -36.53
N SER A 46 -9.53 0.21 -37.08
CA SER A 46 -9.73 0.87 -38.37
C SER A 46 -10.61 2.10 -38.16
N PHE A 47 -10.11 3.29 -38.49
CA PHE A 47 -10.85 4.54 -38.27
C PHE A 47 -10.39 5.69 -39.17
N LEU A 48 -11.24 6.69 -39.32
CA LEU A 48 -10.88 7.98 -39.90
C LEU A 48 -10.28 8.89 -38.83
N SER A 49 -9.14 9.50 -39.10
CA SER A 49 -8.58 10.56 -38.26
C SER A 49 -9.38 11.87 -38.39
N THR A 50 -9.19 12.80 -37.46
CA THR A 50 -9.72 14.18 -37.56
C THR A 50 -9.20 14.92 -38.79
N SER A 51 -8.04 14.53 -39.32
CA SER A 51 -7.49 14.99 -40.60
C SER A 51 -8.05 14.25 -41.83
N ARG A 52 -9.07 13.40 -41.65
CA ARG A 52 -9.75 12.59 -42.69
C ARG A 52 -8.84 11.58 -43.40
N GLN A 53 -7.80 11.10 -42.72
CA GLN A 53 -6.98 10.00 -43.20
C GLN A 53 -7.53 8.67 -42.68
N GLN A 54 -7.59 7.65 -43.52
CA GLN A 54 -7.88 6.29 -43.08
C GLN A 54 -6.66 5.73 -42.35
N VAL A 55 -6.85 5.25 -41.12
CA VAL A 55 -5.79 4.73 -40.26
C VAL A 55 -6.09 3.29 -39.89
N GLU A 56 -5.08 2.44 -40.04
CA GLU A 56 -5.13 1.01 -39.70
C GLU A 56 -4.00 0.70 -38.71
N ILE A 57 -4.40 0.26 -37.52
CA ILE A 57 -3.51 -0.11 -36.42
C ILE A 57 -3.76 -1.57 -36.08
N SER A 58 -2.71 -2.37 -35.98
CA SER A 58 -2.79 -3.72 -35.40
C SER A 58 -2.34 -3.66 -33.95
N HIS A 59 -2.89 -4.49 -33.08
CA HIS A 59 -2.37 -4.63 -31.72
C HIS A 59 -2.13 -6.11 -31.37
N ALA A 60 -1.02 -6.36 -30.69
CA ALA A 60 -0.69 -7.65 -30.11
C ALA A 60 -1.53 -7.91 -28.84
N PRO A 61 -1.73 -9.18 -28.46
CA PRO A 61 -2.43 -9.52 -27.21
C PRO A 61 -1.63 -9.06 -25.99
N LEU A 62 -2.31 -9.00 -24.85
CA LEU A 62 -1.70 -8.72 -23.57
C LEU A 62 -0.64 -9.78 -23.23
N SER A 63 0.59 -9.33 -22.99
CA SER A 63 1.73 -10.23 -22.68
C SER A 63 1.71 -10.79 -21.27
N SER A 64 0.84 -10.33 -20.37
CA SER A 64 0.71 -10.87 -19.02
C SER A 64 -0.77 -10.86 -18.62
N PRO A 65 -1.37 -11.98 -18.17
CA PRO A 65 -2.79 -12.00 -17.84
C PRO A 65 -3.16 -11.03 -16.72
N PHE A 66 -2.18 -10.54 -15.96
CA PHE A 66 -2.40 -9.60 -14.87
C PHE A 66 -2.18 -8.12 -15.22
N GLY A 67 -1.63 -7.79 -16.39
CA GLY A 67 -1.29 -6.40 -16.72
C GLY A 67 -0.29 -5.78 -15.74
N TRP A 68 -0.30 -4.45 -15.62
CA TRP A 68 0.54 -3.73 -14.65
C TRP A 68 0.03 -3.90 -13.22
N ALA A 69 0.94 -3.79 -12.25
CA ALA A 69 0.57 -3.76 -10.84
C ALA A 69 -0.28 -2.51 -10.52
N ASP A 70 -1.23 -2.65 -9.59
CA ASP A 70 -2.20 -1.60 -9.27
C ASP A 70 -1.66 -0.50 -8.34
N ALA A 71 -0.58 -0.77 -7.61
CA ALA A 71 -0.01 0.04 -6.53
C ALA A 71 -0.99 0.30 -5.36
N LEU A 72 -1.79 -0.71 -4.99
CA LEU A 72 -2.71 -0.69 -3.84
C LEU A 72 -1.96 -1.06 -2.56
N HIS A 73 -1.01 -0.20 -2.20
CA HIS A 73 -0.17 -0.37 -1.02
C HIS A 73 -0.78 0.31 0.21
N TYR A 74 -0.54 -0.27 1.38
CA TYR A 74 -0.92 0.37 2.64
C TYR A 74 0.14 1.37 3.08
N TYR A 75 0.01 2.62 2.62
CA TYR A 75 0.97 3.70 2.85
C TYR A 75 0.24 4.92 3.40
N LEU A 76 0.61 5.34 4.61
CA LEU A 76 0.04 6.51 5.28
C LEU A 76 0.79 7.79 4.87
N PRO A 77 0.16 8.97 5.01
CA PRO A 77 0.81 10.23 4.67
C PRO A 77 2.07 10.47 5.50
N THR A 78 3.08 11.10 4.91
CA THR A 78 4.32 11.45 5.58
C THR A 78 4.41 12.94 5.91
N ASP A 79 5.19 13.29 6.93
CA ASP A 79 5.62 14.67 7.17
C ASP A 79 6.78 15.08 6.23
N ALA A 80 7.31 16.29 6.43
CA ALA A 80 8.41 16.83 5.63
C ALA A 80 9.73 16.04 5.77
N ASP A 81 9.92 15.34 6.89
CA ASP A 81 11.07 14.46 7.12
C ASP A 81 10.83 13.05 6.56
N GLY A 82 9.62 12.77 6.05
CA GLY A 82 9.22 11.51 5.44
C GLY A 82 8.79 10.44 6.45
N TRP A 83 8.41 10.83 7.67
CA TRP A 83 7.83 9.94 8.68
C TRP A 83 6.32 9.88 8.54
N MET A 84 5.79 8.66 8.56
CA MET A 84 4.36 8.39 8.45
C MET A 84 3.60 8.94 9.66
N GLN A 85 2.42 9.50 9.41
CA GLN A 85 1.58 10.14 10.40
C GLN A 85 0.30 9.32 10.60
N PRO A 86 0.30 8.27 11.45
CA PRO A 86 -0.93 7.57 11.80
C PRO A 86 -1.84 8.48 12.64
N GLU A 87 -3.14 8.47 12.34
CA GLU A 87 -4.10 9.34 12.99
C GLU A 87 -4.93 8.59 14.05
N PRO A 88 -5.23 9.21 15.21
CA PRO A 88 -6.16 8.63 16.15
C PRO A 88 -7.59 8.66 15.59
N GLY A 89 -8.29 7.54 15.68
CA GLY A 89 -9.73 7.43 15.42
C GLY A 89 -10.59 7.83 16.62
N ARG A 90 -11.86 7.43 16.57
CA ARG A 90 -12.86 7.85 17.58
C ARG A 90 -12.68 7.11 18.89
N THR A 91 -12.35 5.82 18.84
CA THR A 91 -12.09 5.00 20.02
C THR A 91 -10.59 4.96 20.27
N HIS A 92 -10.07 6.00 20.91
CA HIS A 92 -8.63 6.19 21.07
C HIS A 92 -8.21 6.38 22.54
N ARG A 93 -7.08 5.76 22.88
CA ARG A 93 -6.34 5.93 24.14
C ARG A 93 -4.88 5.62 23.88
N ARG A 94 -3.98 6.40 24.48
CA ARG A 94 -2.55 6.10 24.55
C ARG A 94 -2.25 5.29 25.82
N PHE A 95 -1.31 4.35 25.69
CA PHE A 95 -0.77 3.50 26.74
C PHE A 95 0.73 3.72 26.79
N TYR A 96 1.19 4.60 27.68
CA TYR A 96 2.61 4.75 27.97
C TYR A 96 3.04 3.61 28.88
N VAL A 97 4.05 2.88 28.43
CA VAL A 97 4.52 1.65 29.06
C VAL A 97 6.04 1.68 29.17
N THR A 98 6.55 1.20 30.31
CA THR A 98 7.98 1.16 30.62
C THR A 98 8.38 -0.19 31.24
N ALA A 99 9.64 -0.58 31.03
CA ALA A 99 10.30 -1.64 31.79
C ALA A 99 11.19 -1.08 32.92
N GLY A 100 11.26 0.25 33.09
CA GLY A 100 11.96 0.89 34.19
C GLY A 100 11.22 0.76 35.52
N GLU A 101 11.97 0.89 36.62
CA GLU A 101 11.44 0.78 37.99
C GLU A 101 10.36 1.83 38.32
N HIS A 102 10.29 2.91 37.55
CA HIS A 102 9.31 3.97 37.71
C HIS A 102 7.93 3.62 37.12
N GLY A 103 7.78 2.47 36.46
CA GLY A 103 6.49 1.97 35.97
C GLY A 103 5.48 1.75 37.09
N TYR A 104 4.24 2.17 36.86
CA TYR A 104 3.14 2.00 37.80
C TYR A 104 2.64 0.55 37.79
N THR A 105 2.74 -0.09 38.96
CA THR A 105 2.13 -1.39 39.27
C THR A 105 0.75 -1.21 39.92
N ARG A 106 -0.06 -2.27 40.01
CA ARG A 106 -1.36 -2.19 40.72
C ARG A 106 -1.20 -1.75 42.17
N ALA A 107 -0.22 -2.30 42.88
CA ALA A 107 0.09 -1.93 44.26
C ALA A 107 0.42 -0.43 44.41
N ARG A 108 1.24 0.11 43.49
CA ARG A 108 1.58 1.54 43.50
C ARG A 108 0.37 2.43 43.21
N ILE A 109 -0.44 2.05 42.21
CA ILE A 109 -1.68 2.74 41.87
C ILE A 109 -2.66 2.72 43.07
N ALA A 110 -2.80 1.57 43.72
CA ALA A 110 -3.66 1.38 44.87
C ALA A 110 -3.25 2.26 46.04
N ALA A 111 -1.95 2.33 46.33
CA ALA A 111 -1.40 3.20 47.36
C ALA A 111 -1.62 4.69 47.04
N GLU A 112 -1.37 5.13 45.81
CA GLU A 112 -1.59 6.54 45.40
C GLU A 112 -3.08 6.92 45.38
N ALA A 113 -3.95 6.03 44.91
CA ALA A 113 -5.39 6.26 44.87
C ALA A 113 -6.08 6.08 46.23
N ASN A 114 -5.36 5.61 47.26
CA ASN A 114 -5.89 5.22 48.56
C ASN A 114 -7.07 4.23 48.46
N LEU A 115 -6.88 3.20 47.62
CA LEU A 115 -7.86 2.15 47.37
C LEU A 115 -7.23 0.77 47.60
N PRO A 116 -8.02 -0.27 47.94
CA PRO A 116 -7.50 -1.63 48.00
C PRO A 116 -7.01 -2.10 46.62
N GLU A 117 -5.88 -2.81 46.56
CA GLU A 117 -5.30 -3.26 45.29
C GLU A 117 -6.28 -4.09 44.44
N ALA A 118 -7.11 -4.92 45.09
CA ALA A 118 -8.14 -5.71 44.41
C ALA A 118 -9.19 -4.88 43.66
N SER A 119 -9.38 -3.61 44.02
CA SER A 119 -10.30 -2.69 43.32
C SER A 119 -9.69 -2.09 42.04
N ILE A 120 -8.36 -2.13 41.91
CA ILE A 120 -7.62 -1.63 40.75
C ILE A 120 -7.67 -2.70 39.66
N THR A 121 -8.80 -2.82 38.98
CA THR A 121 -9.01 -3.77 37.86
C THR A 121 -8.50 -3.20 36.52
N ASN A 122 -8.44 -4.02 35.46
CA ASN A 122 -8.12 -3.53 34.11
C ASN A 122 -9.12 -2.47 33.63
N ALA A 123 -10.41 -2.68 33.88
CA ALA A 123 -11.46 -1.72 33.52
C ALA A 123 -11.30 -0.40 34.29
N TRP A 124 -10.93 -0.47 35.57
CA TRP A 124 -10.65 0.72 36.37
C TRP A 124 -9.47 1.51 35.80
N ILE A 125 -8.35 0.82 35.47
CA ILE A 125 -7.18 1.49 34.88
C ILE A 125 -7.52 2.11 33.52
N ALA A 126 -8.29 1.38 32.69
CA ALA A 126 -8.77 1.84 31.39
C ALA A 126 -9.69 3.08 31.46
N ALA A 127 -10.29 3.36 32.61
CA ALA A 127 -11.06 4.58 32.87
C ALA A 127 -10.25 5.68 33.59
N SER A 128 -9.08 5.35 34.16
CA SER A 128 -8.21 6.27 34.91
C SER A 128 -7.14 6.96 34.05
N ASP A 129 -6.39 7.87 34.67
CA ASP A 129 -5.25 8.59 34.07
C ASP A 129 -3.93 7.79 34.00
N TYR A 130 -3.80 6.68 34.74
CA TYR A 130 -2.57 5.88 34.73
C TYR A 130 -2.31 5.26 33.36
N GLY A 131 -1.11 5.45 32.82
CA GLY A 131 -0.70 5.04 31.49
C GLY A 131 -1.20 5.95 30.37
N ARG A 132 -1.91 7.06 30.65
CA ARG A 132 -2.37 8.01 29.61
C ARG A 132 -1.32 9.05 29.24
N THR A 133 -0.31 9.23 30.07
CA THR A 133 0.76 10.22 29.96
C THR A 133 2.11 9.58 30.27
N ASP A 134 3.19 10.25 29.86
CA ASP A 134 4.57 9.79 30.04
C ASP A 134 5.08 9.92 31.49
N ASP A 135 4.45 10.73 32.34
CA ASP A 135 4.76 10.84 33.78
C ASP A 135 4.14 9.72 34.64
N LYS A 136 3.12 9.03 34.11
CA LYS A 136 2.48 7.88 34.75
C LYS A 136 2.51 6.61 33.89
N PRO A 137 3.67 6.15 33.40
CA PRO A 137 3.74 4.98 32.53
C PRO A 137 3.40 3.72 33.33
N LEU A 138 2.71 2.76 32.70
CA LEU A 138 2.43 1.46 33.32
C LEU A 138 3.66 0.54 33.22
N GLU A 139 3.84 -0.31 34.23
CA GLU A 139 4.74 -1.46 34.11
C GLU A 139 4.29 -2.37 32.94
N PHE A 140 5.25 -2.96 32.21
CA PHE A 140 4.99 -3.64 30.94
C PHE A 140 3.92 -4.72 30.99
N ALA A 141 3.95 -5.60 31.99
CA ALA A 141 2.95 -6.66 32.11
C ALA A 141 1.56 -6.09 32.40
N LEU A 142 1.45 -5.10 33.29
CA LEU A 142 0.19 -4.42 33.58
C LEU A 142 -0.35 -3.67 32.35
N GLY A 143 0.49 -2.89 31.67
CA GLY A 143 0.13 -2.15 30.46
C GLY A 143 -0.39 -3.07 29.36
N SER A 144 0.30 -4.19 29.14
CA SER A 144 -0.10 -5.22 28.18
C SER A 144 -1.46 -5.84 28.54
N ALA A 145 -1.69 -6.15 29.83
CA ALA A 145 -2.96 -6.73 30.29
C ALA A 145 -4.15 -5.76 30.14
N VAL A 146 -3.95 -4.47 30.41
CA VAL A 146 -5.00 -3.45 30.23
C VAL A 146 -5.30 -3.27 28.74
N PHE A 147 -4.27 -3.15 27.90
CA PHE A 147 -4.45 -3.01 26.45
C PHE A 147 -5.23 -4.19 25.85
N LEU A 148 -4.83 -5.42 26.16
CA LEU A 148 -5.49 -6.63 25.67
C LEU A 148 -6.92 -6.83 26.21
N SER A 149 -7.32 -6.10 27.26
CA SER A 149 -8.73 -6.12 27.72
C SER A 149 -9.68 -5.29 26.84
N LEU A 150 -9.12 -4.44 25.98
CA LEU A 150 -9.84 -3.47 25.15
C LEU A 150 -9.83 -3.81 23.66
N VAL A 151 -8.90 -4.66 23.20
CA VAL A 151 -8.74 -5.01 21.77
C VAL A 151 -8.91 -6.52 21.54
N GLY A 152 -9.28 -6.89 20.30
CA GLY A 152 -9.35 -8.29 19.86
C GLY A 152 -10.77 -8.86 19.79
N GLU A 153 -10.85 -10.19 19.83
CA GLU A 153 -12.10 -10.94 19.69
C GLU A 153 -13.21 -10.46 20.65
N GLY A 154 -14.38 -10.17 20.11
CA GLY A 154 -15.55 -9.71 20.87
C GLY A 154 -15.44 -8.28 21.42
N LYS A 155 -14.42 -7.51 21.02
CA LYS A 155 -14.24 -6.11 21.39
C LYS A 155 -14.61 -5.17 20.24
N PRO A 156 -15.08 -3.95 20.54
CA PRO A 156 -15.20 -2.89 19.54
C PRO A 156 -13.84 -2.61 18.87
N GLU A 157 -13.90 -2.14 17.63
CA GLU A 157 -12.71 -1.65 16.94
C GLU A 157 -12.20 -0.37 17.60
N ALA A 158 -10.89 -0.23 17.69
CA ALA A 158 -10.25 0.89 18.36
C ALA A 158 -8.89 1.22 17.75
N SER A 159 -8.54 2.49 17.69
CA SER A 159 -7.22 2.99 17.26
C SER A 159 -6.35 3.31 18.47
N HIS A 160 -6.25 2.40 19.44
CA HIS A 160 -5.40 2.56 20.62
C HIS A 160 -3.91 2.55 20.27
N TRP A 161 -3.12 3.32 21.02
CA TRP A 161 -1.67 3.44 20.81
C TRP A 161 -0.92 2.88 22.01
N PHE A 162 -0.09 1.87 21.78
CA PHE A 162 0.76 1.23 22.78
C PHE A 162 2.20 1.70 22.62
N LEU A 163 2.70 2.46 23.59
CA LEU A 163 3.94 3.22 23.50
C LEU A 163 4.97 2.65 24.48
N LEU A 164 6.08 2.13 23.97
CA LEU A 164 7.18 1.58 24.75
C LEU A 164 8.27 2.63 24.98
N GLU A 165 8.72 2.82 26.21
CA GLU A 165 9.81 3.74 26.52
C GLU A 165 11.12 3.26 25.89
N ARG A 166 11.84 4.19 25.26
CA ARG A 166 13.21 4.02 24.76
C ARG A 166 14.20 3.76 25.90
N GLY A 167 15.32 3.13 25.56
CA GLY A 167 16.39 2.79 26.50
C GLY A 167 16.25 1.43 27.18
N TYR A 168 15.15 0.69 26.96
CA TYR A 168 14.88 -0.58 27.62
C TYR A 168 14.81 -1.79 26.67
N SER A 169 15.11 -2.96 27.24
CA SER A 169 14.77 -4.26 26.65
C SER A 169 13.58 -4.82 27.41
N TYR A 170 12.54 -5.24 26.69
CA TYR A 170 11.28 -5.63 27.28
C TYR A 170 11.16 -7.15 27.42
N PRO A 171 10.69 -7.66 28.58
CA PRO A 171 10.47 -9.08 28.76
C PRO A 171 9.23 -9.52 27.97
N GLY A 172 9.39 -10.38 26.96
CA GLY A 172 8.29 -10.95 26.19
C GLY A 172 8.07 -10.28 24.83
N SER A 173 6.82 -10.33 24.34
CA SER A 173 6.44 -9.82 23.01
C SER A 173 5.46 -8.66 23.08
N LEU A 174 5.39 -7.86 22.01
CA LEU A 174 4.31 -6.91 21.82
C LEU A 174 2.95 -7.57 22.09
N PRO A 175 2.02 -6.89 22.80
CA PRO A 175 0.75 -7.48 23.12
C PRO A 175 -0.04 -7.71 21.84
N HIS A 176 -0.32 -8.99 21.57
CA HIS A 176 -1.03 -9.45 20.40
C HIS A 176 -2.13 -10.42 20.81
N THR A 177 -3.29 -10.31 20.17
CA THR A 177 -4.41 -11.21 20.37
C THR A 177 -5.12 -11.47 19.04
N THR A 178 -6.00 -12.47 19.06
CA THR A 178 -6.80 -12.85 17.91
C THR A 178 -7.74 -11.71 17.50
N TYR A 179 -7.84 -11.43 16.19
CA TYR A 179 -8.74 -10.42 15.61
C TYR A 179 -8.50 -8.99 16.11
N MET A 180 -7.30 -8.67 16.59
CA MET A 180 -6.96 -7.28 16.91
C MET A 180 -6.96 -6.44 15.64
N ARG A 181 -7.62 -5.28 15.67
CA ARG A 181 -7.62 -4.36 14.52
C ARG A 181 -7.90 -2.91 14.89
N GLY A 182 -7.35 -2.02 14.06
CA GLY A 182 -7.71 -0.59 14.04
C GLY A 182 -9.15 -0.35 13.55
N GLU A 183 -9.60 0.90 13.57
CA GLU A 183 -10.95 1.29 13.10
C GLU A 183 -11.03 1.36 11.57
N SER A 184 -9.93 1.70 10.90
CA SER A 184 -9.84 1.79 9.44
C SER A 184 -8.38 1.79 8.99
N PHE A 185 -8.15 1.83 7.67
CA PHE A 185 -6.82 2.03 7.12
C PHE A 185 -6.12 3.27 7.68
N ILE A 186 -6.82 4.40 7.84
CA ILE A 186 -6.21 5.66 8.32
C ILE A 186 -6.17 5.76 9.86
N HIS A 187 -6.90 4.88 10.57
CA HIS A 187 -6.95 4.81 12.03
C HIS A 187 -6.46 3.46 12.58
N PRO A 188 -5.16 3.14 12.43
CA PRO A 188 -4.61 1.87 12.86
C PRO A 188 -4.50 1.76 14.40
N LEU A 189 -4.36 0.52 14.87
CA LEU A 189 -3.70 0.26 16.15
C LEU A 189 -2.22 0.60 16.01
N VAL A 190 -1.69 1.41 16.92
CA VAL A 190 -0.29 1.86 16.86
C VAL A 190 0.53 1.19 17.95
N PHE A 191 1.70 0.69 17.58
CA PHE A 191 2.79 0.35 18.47
C PHE A 191 3.96 1.26 18.13
N ALA A 192 4.40 2.08 19.07
CA ALA A 192 5.53 2.97 18.82
C ALA A 192 6.42 3.11 20.06
N ALA A 193 7.54 3.81 19.89
CA ALA A 193 8.43 4.16 20.99
C ALA A 193 8.19 5.59 21.50
N TRP A 194 8.40 5.84 22.80
CA TRP A 194 8.41 7.18 23.41
C TRP A 194 9.67 7.41 24.24
N GLY A 195 9.90 8.64 24.70
CA GLY A 195 11.05 8.97 25.55
C GLY A 195 12.36 9.13 24.77
N GLN A 196 13.50 8.96 25.45
CA GLN A 196 14.85 9.17 24.92
C GLN A 196 15.71 7.91 25.02
N GLY A 197 16.77 7.83 24.22
CA GLY A 197 17.73 6.72 24.23
C GLY A 197 17.51 5.70 23.11
N ALA A 198 18.13 4.52 23.26
CA ALA A 198 18.11 3.47 22.25
C ALA A 198 16.69 2.97 21.93
N ARG A 199 16.49 2.42 20.73
CA ARG A 199 15.19 1.81 20.36
C ARG A 199 14.82 0.72 21.37
N PRO A 200 13.53 0.58 21.74
CA PRO A 200 13.07 -0.54 22.55
C PRO A 200 13.39 -1.87 21.87
N LYS A 201 14.00 -2.79 22.62
CA LYS A 201 14.19 -4.18 22.16
C LYS A 201 13.00 -5.01 22.61
N ILE A 202 12.24 -5.56 21.68
CA ILE A 202 11.00 -6.27 21.98
C ILE A 202 10.76 -7.42 20.99
N SER A 203 10.19 -8.53 21.47
CA SER A 203 9.81 -9.61 20.57
C SER A 203 8.48 -9.35 19.86
N VAL A 204 8.27 -9.95 18.70
CA VAL A 204 6.96 -10.01 18.04
C VAL A 204 6.48 -11.44 17.90
N ASN A 205 5.23 -11.68 18.32
CA ASN A 205 4.56 -12.94 18.08
C ASN A 205 3.49 -12.75 17.00
N ASN A 206 3.79 -13.22 15.80
CA ASN A 206 2.89 -13.14 14.65
C ASN A 206 2.28 -14.51 14.27
N GLY A 207 2.43 -15.53 15.14
CA GLY A 207 2.22 -16.94 14.81
C GLY A 207 0.77 -17.47 14.84
N SER A 208 -0.26 -16.61 14.88
CA SER A 208 -1.66 -17.07 14.89
C SER A 208 -2.23 -17.20 13.48
N ASN A 209 -2.93 -18.29 13.17
CA ASN A 209 -3.72 -18.50 11.92
C ASN A 209 -4.96 -17.60 11.81
N ARG A 210 -4.98 -16.48 12.54
CA ARG A 210 -6.15 -15.61 12.72
C ARG A 210 -5.68 -14.15 12.61
N PRO A 211 -5.89 -13.51 11.45
CA PRO A 211 -5.25 -12.25 11.11
C PRO A 211 -5.81 -11.07 11.92
N GLY A 212 -4.92 -10.19 12.36
CA GLY A 212 -5.24 -8.81 12.75
C GLY A 212 -5.12 -7.86 11.55
N ARG A 213 -5.72 -6.68 11.63
CA ARG A 213 -5.76 -5.72 10.51
C ARG A 213 -5.58 -4.26 10.94
N PHE A 214 -5.05 -3.40 10.08
CA PHE A 214 -4.83 -1.97 10.35
C PHE A 214 -3.92 -1.77 11.57
N VAL A 215 -2.66 -2.16 11.39
CA VAL A 215 -1.65 -2.10 12.44
C VAL A 215 -0.48 -1.25 11.96
N PHE A 216 0.07 -0.43 12.85
CA PHE A 216 1.25 0.38 12.59
C PHE A 216 2.28 0.10 13.68
N ARG A 217 3.53 -0.18 13.29
CA ARG A 217 4.65 -0.43 14.21
C ARG A 217 5.79 0.52 13.84
N SER A 218 6.31 1.28 14.80
CA SER A 218 7.42 2.20 14.53
C SER A 218 8.50 2.24 15.62
N GLY A 219 9.76 2.27 15.17
CA GLY A 219 10.91 2.60 16.01
C GLY A 219 11.38 1.51 16.97
N PHE A 220 11.37 0.24 16.55
CA PHE A 220 11.74 -0.91 17.39
C PHE A 220 12.95 -1.68 16.89
N ASP A 221 13.71 -2.25 17.82
CA ASP A 221 14.60 -3.38 17.56
C ASP A 221 13.78 -4.68 17.81
N LEU A 222 13.36 -5.33 16.73
CA LEU A 222 12.48 -6.48 16.75
C LEU A 222 13.26 -7.80 16.90
N GLN A 223 12.89 -8.57 17.91
CA GLN A 223 13.34 -9.95 18.10
C GLN A 223 12.24 -10.91 17.59
N GLY A 224 12.56 -11.86 16.71
CA GLY A 224 11.53 -12.72 16.09
C GLY A 224 11.22 -12.38 14.64
N SER A 225 10.36 -13.16 13.96
CA SER A 225 9.97 -12.85 12.59
C SER A 225 9.06 -11.63 12.57
N GLY A 226 9.53 -10.52 11.99
CA GLY A 226 8.73 -9.31 11.80
C GLY A 226 7.51 -9.51 10.90
N GLY A 227 7.55 -10.54 10.05
CA GLY A 227 6.52 -10.95 9.11
C GLY A 227 5.52 -11.88 9.79
N GLY A 228 4.27 -11.75 9.37
CA GLY A 228 3.15 -12.31 10.09
C GLY A 228 1.90 -12.44 9.26
N ASN A 229 0.95 -13.19 9.79
CA ASN A 229 -0.41 -13.34 9.25
C ASN A 229 -1.27 -12.08 9.49
N LEU A 230 -0.69 -10.88 9.46
CA LEU A 230 -1.45 -9.62 9.55
C LEU A 230 -1.70 -9.11 8.13
N SER A 231 -2.84 -8.45 7.93
CA SER A 231 -3.13 -7.71 6.71
C SER A 231 -3.21 -6.22 7.01
N SER A 232 -2.82 -5.37 6.07
CA SER A 232 -2.74 -3.93 6.28
C SER A 232 -1.89 -3.63 7.53
N VAL A 233 -0.62 -4.03 7.52
CA VAL A 233 0.37 -3.62 8.54
C VAL A 233 1.52 -2.83 7.95
N ILE A 234 1.89 -1.77 8.65
CA ILE A 234 3.07 -0.95 8.38
C ILE A 234 4.11 -1.21 9.47
N HIS A 235 5.34 -1.41 9.05
CA HIS A 235 6.54 -1.32 9.87
C HIS A 235 7.37 -0.14 9.38
N GLU A 236 7.60 0.82 10.25
CA GLU A 236 8.42 2.00 9.99
C GLU A 236 9.61 2.02 10.94
N ASP A 237 10.81 2.38 10.46
CA ASP A 237 12.02 2.49 11.30
C ASP A 237 12.27 1.27 12.22
N CYS A 238 11.83 0.09 11.76
CA CYS A 238 11.96 -1.15 12.51
C CYS A 238 13.22 -1.88 12.07
N HIS A 239 13.93 -2.39 13.06
CA HIS A 239 15.24 -2.98 12.94
C HIS A 239 15.15 -4.46 13.28
N MET A 240 15.44 -5.31 12.29
CA MET A 240 15.63 -6.74 12.45
C MET A 240 17.13 -6.99 12.40
N LEU A 241 17.78 -6.87 13.57
CA LEU A 241 19.23 -6.94 13.73
C LEU A 241 19.61 -8.24 14.43
N GLY A 242 20.47 -9.01 13.78
CA GLY A 242 21.02 -10.20 14.41
C GLY A 242 20.02 -11.34 14.58
N ARG A 243 20.60 -12.52 14.77
CA ARG A 243 19.99 -13.85 14.84
C ARG A 243 18.70 -13.95 15.69
N PRO A 244 17.77 -14.92 15.43
CA PRO A 244 17.76 -15.89 14.33
C PRO A 244 16.43 -15.90 13.53
N HIS A 245 15.89 -14.78 13.04
CA HIS A 245 14.61 -14.85 12.32
C HIS A 245 14.64 -14.11 10.99
N GLU A 246 14.42 -14.88 9.93
CA GLU A 246 14.05 -14.38 8.62
C GLU A 246 12.72 -13.63 8.70
N LEU A 247 12.62 -12.53 7.94
CA LEU A 247 11.36 -11.86 7.67
C LEU A 247 10.52 -12.73 6.72
N GLY A 248 9.71 -13.61 7.30
CA GLY A 248 8.86 -14.54 6.55
C GLY A 248 7.42 -14.07 6.36
N ILE A 249 6.94 -14.06 5.12
CA ILE A 249 5.53 -13.91 4.72
C ILE A 249 5.13 -15.17 3.96
N ASN A 250 4.10 -15.89 4.44
CA ASN A 250 3.79 -17.25 3.98
C ASN A 250 2.49 -17.31 3.15
N ALA A 251 2.51 -18.13 2.09
CA ALA A 251 1.40 -18.37 1.18
C ALA A 251 0.18 -19.06 1.82
N VAL A 252 0.33 -19.68 3.01
CA VAL A 252 -0.77 -20.40 3.67
C VAL A 252 -1.89 -19.46 4.12
N VAL A 253 -1.58 -18.22 4.50
CA VAL A 253 -2.58 -17.27 5.02
C VAL A 253 -2.90 -16.13 4.05
N ARG A 254 -2.05 -15.90 3.04
CA ARG A 254 -2.19 -14.84 2.02
C ARG A 254 -2.52 -13.47 2.61
N THR A 255 -1.48 -12.68 2.84
CA THR A 255 -1.60 -11.35 3.47
C THR A 255 -1.73 -10.24 2.43
N ASP A 256 -2.58 -9.24 2.67
CA ASP A 256 -2.70 -8.04 1.84
C ASP A 256 -2.08 -6.81 2.53
N GLY A 257 -1.47 -5.90 1.78
CA GLY A 257 -1.03 -4.58 2.25
C GLY A 257 0.04 -4.58 3.34
N GLN A 258 1.16 -5.28 3.11
CA GLN A 258 2.33 -5.21 4.00
C GLN A 258 3.29 -4.12 3.55
N THR A 259 3.64 -3.20 4.43
CA THR A 259 4.57 -2.09 4.13
C THR A 259 5.74 -2.07 5.09
N TYR A 260 6.94 -2.00 4.53
CA TYR A 260 8.19 -1.77 5.26
C TYR A 260 8.79 -0.47 4.75
N HIS A 261 8.77 0.55 5.60
CA HIS A 261 9.26 1.90 5.31
C HIS A 261 10.48 2.19 6.19
N ARG A 262 11.62 2.54 5.58
CA ARG A 262 12.86 2.87 6.31
C ARG A 262 13.31 1.80 7.31
N CYS A 263 12.97 0.54 7.06
CA CYS A 263 13.35 -0.57 7.91
C CYS A 263 14.78 -1.04 7.61
N ARG A 264 15.37 -1.80 8.55
CA ARG A 264 16.70 -2.40 8.39
C ARG A 264 16.66 -3.88 8.74
N ILE A 265 17.06 -4.72 7.80
CA ILE A 265 17.14 -6.17 7.94
C ILE A 265 18.60 -6.56 7.74
N ILE A 266 19.32 -6.72 8.84
CA ILE A 266 20.78 -6.72 8.83
C ILE A 266 21.32 -7.86 9.69
N ASP A 267 22.36 -8.54 9.18
CA ASP A 267 23.06 -9.64 9.85
C ASP A 267 22.12 -10.79 10.24
N VAL A 268 21.07 -11.01 9.44
CA VAL A 268 20.09 -12.08 9.66
C VAL A 268 20.66 -13.40 9.18
N HIS A 269 20.97 -14.30 10.10
CA HIS A 269 21.38 -15.68 9.81
C HIS A 269 21.09 -16.58 11.03
N ARG A 270 21.23 -17.90 10.87
CA ARG A 270 21.13 -18.85 11.98
C ARG A 270 22.42 -18.86 12.81
N GLU A 271 22.27 -19.04 14.12
CA GLU A 271 23.41 -19.25 15.04
C GLU A 271 23.93 -20.68 15.02
N ARG A 272 23.02 -21.62 14.76
CA ARG A 272 23.28 -23.06 14.78
C ARG A 272 22.44 -23.77 13.71
N PRO A 273 22.94 -24.90 13.18
CA PRO A 273 22.14 -25.79 12.34
C PRO A 273 20.87 -26.26 13.05
N VAL A 274 19.80 -26.55 12.31
CA VAL A 274 18.60 -27.19 12.87
C VAL A 274 18.87 -28.62 13.30
N LYS A 275 18.18 -29.06 14.36
CA LYS A 275 18.19 -30.44 14.90
C LYS A 275 19.59 -30.92 15.34
N ASP A 276 20.38 -30.02 15.92
CA ASP A 276 21.72 -30.33 16.46
C ASP A 276 22.67 -30.98 15.43
N ALA A 277 22.47 -30.68 14.14
CA ALA A 277 23.36 -31.19 13.11
C ALA A 277 24.78 -30.64 13.32
N LEU A 278 25.78 -31.51 13.13
CA LEU A 278 27.20 -31.16 13.24
C LEU A 278 27.68 -30.23 12.11
N ASP A 279 26.91 -30.16 11.02
CA ASP A 279 27.19 -29.35 9.85
C ASP A 279 25.97 -28.56 9.37
N TRP A 280 26.26 -27.49 8.66
CA TRP A 280 25.28 -26.72 7.90
C TRP A 280 24.82 -27.48 6.65
N LYS A 281 23.82 -28.34 6.78
CA LYS A 281 23.07 -28.93 5.66
C LYS A 281 22.52 -27.88 4.70
N ALA A 282 22.49 -28.22 3.42
CA ALA A 282 21.97 -27.37 2.36
C ALA A 282 20.50 -27.67 2.11
N THR A 283 19.68 -27.10 2.98
CA THR A 283 18.22 -27.17 2.91
C THR A 283 17.66 -25.85 3.40
N SER A 284 16.51 -25.43 2.86
CA SER A 284 15.86 -24.16 3.23
C SER A 284 15.52 -24.08 4.72
N ASN A 285 15.20 -25.20 5.37
CA ASN A 285 14.98 -25.21 6.82
C ASN A 285 16.26 -24.97 7.65
N ASN A 286 17.45 -25.14 7.06
CA ASN A 286 18.74 -25.01 7.73
C ASN A 286 19.50 -23.73 7.38
N ARG A 287 18.90 -22.87 6.56
CA ARG A 287 19.48 -21.63 6.06
C ARG A 287 18.42 -20.53 6.17
N PHE A 288 18.69 -19.46 6.90
CA PHE A 288 17.84 -18.26 6.83
C PHE A 288 18.34 -17.30 5.76
N GLY A 289 17.44 -16.55 5.15
CA GLY A 289 17.73 -15.30 4.45
C GLY A 289 17.25 -14.09 5.27
N GLY A 290 17.34 -12.91 4.66
CA GLY A 290 16.78 -11.67 5.19
C GLY A 290 15.25 -11.69 5.10
N THR A 291 14.71 -11.79 3.89
CA THR A 291 13.27 -11.75 3.61
C THR A 291 12.83 -12.86 2.67
N TYR A 292 11.76 -13.56 3.05
CA TYR A 292 11.02 -14.49 2.20
C TYR A 292 9.55 -14.06 2.13
N ALA A 293 8.97 -13.98 0.93
CA ALA A 293 7.53 -13.80 0.78
C ALA A 293 6.92 -14.72 -0.29
N ALA A 294 5.77 -15.31 0.04
CA ALA A 294 4.89 -16.01 -0.89
C ALA A 294 3.43 -15.72 -0.57
N GLY A 295 2.59 -15.64 -1.62
CA GLY A 295 1.15 -15.38 -1.52
C GLY A 295 0.76 -14.00 -0.96
N ALA A 296 1.66 -13.01 -0.96
CA ALA A 296 1.35 -11.65 -0.54
C ALA A 296 0.72 -10.83 -1.68
N ASN A 297 -0.16 -9.89 -1.34
CA ASN A 297 -0.69 -8.87 -2.24
C ASN A 297 -0.40 -7.47 -1.66
N GLY A 298 -0.14 -6.47 -2.52
CA GLY A 298 0.11 -5.10 -2.07
C GLY A 298 1.40 -4.91 -1.25
N LEU A 299 2.42 -5.75 -1.47
CA LEU A 299 3.68 -5.71 -0.71
C LEU A 299 4.54 -4.51 -1.12
N LEU A 300 4.84 -3.62 -0.17
CA LEU A 300 5.65 -2.43 -0.36
C LEU A 300 6.92 -2.48 0.49
N PHE A 301 8.07 -2.34 -0.15
CA PHE A 301 9.31 -1.96 0.49
C PHE A 301 9.73 -0.59 -0.03
N ASN A 302 9.75 0.39 0.87
CA ASN A 302 10.19 1.75 0.56
C ASN A 302 11.38 2.11 1.46
N GLU A 303 12.48 2.54 0.87
CA GLU A 303 13.66 3.03 1.59
C GLU A 303 14.24 2.03 2.61
N THR A 304 14.03 0.74 2.36
CA THR A 304 14.44 -0.35 3.27
C THR A 304 15.85 -0.86 2.91
N VAL A 305 16.60 -1.24 3.94
CA VAL A 305 17.98 -1.72 3.83
C VAL A 305 18.07 -3.20 4.18
N TRP A 306 18.72 -3.98 3.32
CA TRP A 306 19.22 -5.31 3.60
C TRP A 306 20.73 -5.33 3.53
N ASP A 307 21.37 -5.90 4.54
CA ASP A 307 22.81 -6.08 4.50
C ASP A 307 23.29 -7.35 5.22
N MET A 308 24.26 -8.03 4.60
CA MET A 308 24.91 -9.23 5.14
C MET A 308 23.94 -10.29 5.67
N THR A 309 22.85 -10.55 4.94
CA THR A 309 21.89 -11.57 5.36
C THR A 309 22.14 -12.93 4.70
N GLY A 310 21.83 -13.97 5.46
CA GLY A 310 21.88 -15.37 5.07
C GLY A 310 23.24 -16.03 5.14
N TRP A 311 24.22 -15.39 5.75
CA TRP A 311 25.53 -15.94 6.04
C TRP A 311 26.20 -15.17 7.19
N ASP A 312 27.25 -15.77 7.75
CA ASP A 312 28.08 -15.20 8.80
C ASP A 312 29.55 -15.19 8.31
N PRO A 313 30.31 -14.10 8.48
CA PRO A 313 31.68 -14.00 7.95
C PRO A 313 32.67 -15.00 8.55
N THR A 314 32.35 -15.61 9.69
CA THR A 314 33.16 -16.66 10.33
C THR A 314 32.99 -18.04 9.70
N TYR A 315 32.20 -18.19 8.64
CA TYR A 315 31.93 -19.49 8.02
C TYR A 315 33.19 -20.23 7.54
N ASP A 316 33.13 -21.56 7.54
CA ASP A 316 34.17 -22.43 6.98
C ASP A 316 34.24 -22.27 5.46
N ARG A 317 35.23 -21.51 4.96
CA ARG A 317 35.46 -21.32 3.52
C ARG A 317 35.80 -22.62 2.78
N THR A 318 36.27 -23.63 3.50
CA THR A 318 36.64 -24.95 2.95
C THR A 318 35.50 -25.97 3.04
N GLY A 319 34.33 -25.61 3.56
CA GLY A 319 33.29 -26.59 3.81
C GLY A 319 31.97 -26.01 4.30
N HIS A 320 31.30 -26.77 5.16
CA HIS A 320 30.00 -26.42 5.75
C HIS A 320 29.91 -26.85 7.22
N ARG A 321 31.07 -26.96 7.89
CA ARG A 321 31.16 -27.35 9.30
C ARG A 321 30.55 -26.26 10.19
N TRP A 322 29.91 -26.66 11.28
CA TRP A 322 29.53 -25.75 12.36
C TRP A 322 30.52 -25.84 13.53
N ASN A 323 31.09 -27.04 13.77
CA ASN A 323 32.06 -27.37 14.81
C ASN A 323 31.77 -26.74 16.18
N GLY A 324 30.55 -26.97 16.70
CA GLY A 324 30.17 -26.49 18.03
C GLY A 324 30.10 -24.96 18.17
N GLY A 325 29.99 -24.23 17.05
CA GLY A 325 29.92 -22.77 17.02
C GLY A 325 31.19 -22.07 16.54
N GLU A 326 32.25 -22.81 16.18
CA GLU A 326 33.45 -22.21 15.57
C GLU A 326 33.15 -21.51 14.25
N PHE A 327 32.25 -22.08 13.43
CA PHE A 327 31.93 -21.59 12.10
C PHE A 327 30.44 -21.23 11.98
N GLY A 328 30.15 -19.96 11.68
CA GLY A 328 28.81 -19.48 11.42
C GLY A 328 28.20 -19.99 10.10
N GLN A 329 26.94 -19.61 9.81
CA GLN A 329 26.20 -20.06 8.63
C GLN A 329 26.95 -19.70 7.33
N PRO A 330 27.36 -20.67 6.47
CA PRO A 330 27.93 -20.33 5.17
C PRO A 330 26.90 -19.77 4.19
N PRO A 331 27.32 -18.99 3.18
CA PRO A 331 26.44 -18.59 2.09
C PRO A 331 25.92 -19.82 1.33
N SER A 332 24.67 -19.75 0.85
CA SER A 332 24.03 -20.84 0.11
C SER A 332 22.99 -20.31 -0.89
N TYR A 333 22.63 -21.12 -1.89
CA TYR A 333 21.54 -20.78 -2.82
C TYR A 333 20.13 -20.79 -2.18
N TYR A 334 19.99 -21.22 -0.92
CA TYR A 334 18.73 -21.18 -0.17
C TYR A 334 18.55 -19.90 0.65
N SER A 335 19.54 -19.02 0.67
CA SER A 335 19.61 -17.84 1.54
C SER A 335 19.90 -16.59 0.70
N HIS A 336 19.11 -15.54 0.89
CA HIS A 336 19.11 -14.33 0.09
C HIS A 336 18.91 -13.11 0.99
N ASN A 337 19.21 -11.91 0.51
CA ASN A 337 18.65 -10.72 1.13
C ASN A 337 17.13 -10.72 0.94
N ILE A 338 16.68 -10.91 -0.30
CA ILE A 338 15.27 -10.91 -0.63
C ILE A 338 14.95 -12.09 -1.56
N TYR A 339 13.97 -12.89 -1.16
CA TYR A 339 13.33 -13.91 -1.99
C TYR A 339 11.82 -13.66 -2.03
N LEU A 340 11.29 -13.32 -3.21
CA LEU A 340 9.85 -13.29 -3.46
C LEU A 340 9.49 -14.41 -4.44
N ALA A 341 8.55 -15.27 -4.02
CA ALA A 341 7.96 -16.29 -4.88
C ALA A 341 7.08 -15.67 -6.00
N ALA A 342 6.80 -16.43 -7.06
CA ALA A 342 5.97 -15.98 -8.18
C ALA A 342 4.51 -15.70 -7.79
N SER A 343 4.05 -16.27 -6.67
CA SER A 343 2.69 -16.12 -6.14
C SER A 343 2.36 -14.74 -5.56
N ASN A 344 3.34 -13.83 -5.43
CA ASN A 344 3.08 -12.49 -4.91
C ASN A 344 2.51 -11.58 -6.00
N LYS A 345 1.66 -10.64 -5.60
CA LYS A 345 0.99 -9.67 -6.46
C LYS A 345 1.19 -8.26 -5.94
N ASP A 346 1.10 -7.31 -6.86
CA ASP A 346 1.14 -5.89 -6.59
C ASP A 346 2.31 -5.51 -5.68
N VAL A 347 3.53 -5.82 -6.15
CA VAL A 347 4.77 -5.66 -5.40
C VAL A 347 5.46 -4.37 -5.82
N MET A 348 5.99 -3.63 -4.85
CA MET A 348 6.84 -2.46 -5.09
C MET A 348 8.09 -2.46 -4.21
N PHE A 349 9.24 -2.26 -4.85
CA PHE A 349 10.49 -1.84 -4.22
C PHE A 349 10.84 -0.45 -4.72
N ARG A 350 10.94 0.50 -3.80
CA ARG A 350 11.29 1.89 -4.13
C ARG A 350 12.43 2.37 -3.24
N ARG A 351 13.49 2.91 -3.85
CA ARG A 351 14.63 3.52 -3.15
C ARG A 351 15.27 2.60 -2.11
N CYS A 352 15.25 1.29 -2.32
CA CYS A 352 15.79 0.30 -1.40
C CYS A 352 17.29 0.04 -1.63
N TRP A 353 17.95 -0.49 -0.60
CA TRP A 353 19.35 -0.90 -0.67
C TRP A 353 19.48 -2.37 -0.28
N SER A 354 20.20 -3.14 -1.09
CA SER A 354 20.61 -4.50 -0.75
C SER A 354 22.11 -4.63 -0.93
N SER A 355 22.82 -5.14 0.08
CA SER A 355 24.23 -5.47 -0.05
C SER A 355 24.66 -6.77 0.61
N GLU A 356 25.75 -7.32 0.12
CA GLU A 356 26.46 -8.44 0.73
C GLU A 356 25.59 -9.67 1.00
N ALA A 357 24.62 -9.96 0.13
CA ALA A 357 23.71 -11.09 0.27
C ALA A 357 24.44 -12.44 0.16
N ALA A 358 23.95 -13.47 0.87
CA ALA A 358 24.47 -14.83 0.73
C ALA A 358 24.40 -15.38 -0.72
N SER A 359 23.39 -14.98 -1.49
CA SER A 359 23.26 -15.38 -2.90
C SER A 359 22.67 -14.28 -3.79
N HIS A 360 21.47 -13.79 -3.48
CA HIS A 360 20.79 -12.78 -4.30
C HIS A 360 20.50 -11.55 -3.46
N GLY A 361 20.75 -10.37 -4.03
CA GLY A 361 20.24 -9.12 -3.50
C GLY A 361 18.72 -9.11 -3.60
N TYR A 362 18.22 -9.10 -4.84
CA TYR A 362 16.79 -9.19 -5.15
C TYR A 362 16.50 -10.45 -5.95
N GLN A 363 15.90 -11.47 -5.36
CA GLN A 363 15.32 -12.59 -6.10
C GLN A 363 13.81 -12.41 -6.21
N VAL A 364 13.37 -11.72 -7.25
CA VAL A 364 11.99 -11.28 -7.40
C VAL A 364 11.30 -12.05 -8.53
N ARG A 365 10.61 -13.13 -8.15
CA ARG A 365 9.88 -13.95 -9.14
C ARG A 365 8.52 -13.38 -9.51
N SER A 366 7.98 -12.46 -8.71
CA SER A 366 6.76 -11.72 -8.98
C SER A 366 7.02 -10.53 -9.91
N GLY A 367 6.01 -10.13 -10.68
CA GLY A 367 6.02 -8.84 -11.37
C GLY A 367 5.72 -7.66 -10.43
N GLY A 368 5.99 -6.42 -10.87
CA GLY A 368 5.74 -5.22 -10.07
C GLY A 368 6.65 -4.04 -10.40
N TYR A 369 6.73 -3.08 -9.46
CA TYR A 369 7.52 -1.86 -9.59
C TYR A 369 8.86 -2.01 -8.84
N TYR A 370 9.98 -1.81 -9.53
CA TYR A 370 11.33 -1.86 -8.96
C TYR A 370 12.06 -0.57 -9.35
N ILE A 371 11.93 0.47 -8.51
CA ILE A 371 12.28 1.85 -8.87
C ILE A 371 13.38 2.39 -7.96
N ASP A 372 14.46 2.91 -8.57
CA ASP A 372 15.55 3.63 -7.91
C ASP A 372 16.26 2.82 -6.79
N ASN A 373 16.38 1.50 -6.95
CA ASN A 373 17.00 0.62 -5.96
C ASN A 373 18.50 0.41 -6.22
N PHE A 374 19.22 0.07 -5.17
CA PHE A 374 20.64 -0.20 -5.17
C PHE A 374 20.92 -1.65 -4.80
N SER A 375 21.82 -2.28 -5.53
CA SER A 375 22.33 -3.63 -5.25
C SER A 375 23.85 -3.60 -5.29
N VAL A 376 24.49 -3.69 -4.13
CA VAL A 376 25.94 -3.47 -3.99
C VAL A 376 26.61 -4.70 -3.40
N GLU A 377 27.62 -5.24 -4.07
CA GLU A 377 28.34 -6.45 -3.63
C GLU A 377 27.39 -7.62 -3.30
N ASN A 378 26.43 -7.88 -4.19
CA ASN A 378 25.63 -9.10 -4.15
C ASN A 378 26.10 -10.09 -5.22
N PRO A 379 26.21 -11.41 -4.93
CA PRO A 379 26.65 -12.38 -5.93
C PRO A 379 25.76 -12.41 -7.18
N ILE A 380 24.45 -12.25 -6.98
CA ILE A 380 23.47 -11.86 -8.00
C ILE A 380 22.81 -10.58 -7.51
N GLY A 381 22.98 -9.49 -8.24
CA GLY A 381 22.43 -8.18 -7.90
C GLY A 381 20.91 -8.20 -7.90
N MET A 382 20.32 -8.59 -9.03
CA MET A 382 18.87 -8.74 -9.20
C MET A 382 18.58 -9.90 -10.15
N GLN A 383 17.68 -10.79 -9.73
CA GLN A 383 17.06 -11.80 -10.57
C GLN A 383 15.56 -11.48 -10.67
N ARG A 384 15.04 -11.44 -11.90
CA ARG A 384 13.61 -11.33 -12.16
C ARG A 384 13.15 -12.41 -13.11
N GLY A 385 12.11 -13.11 -12.68
CA GLY A 385 11.62 -14.30 -13.35
C GLY A 385 12.44 -15.53 -12.98
N SER A 386 11.74 -16.60 -12.67
CA SER A 386 12.21 -17.99 -12.76
C SER A 386 11.04 -18.82 -12.23
N GLY A 387 10.19 -19.25 -13.15
CA GLY A 387 9.64 -20.58 -12.99
C GLY A 387 10.83 -21.51 -12.90
N GLN A 388 11.03 -22.14 -11.76
CA GLN A 388 11.82 -23.35 -11.73
C GLN A 388 11.17 -24.27 -12.78
N ASP A 389 11.96 -24.72 -13.73
CA ASP A 389 11.58 -25.49 -14.91
C ASP A 389 10.97 -24.67 -16.04
N GLY A 390 11.46 -24.88 -17.25
CA GLY A 390 11.01 -24.28 -18.52
C GLY A 390 9.57 -24.63 -18.92
N SER A 391 8.67 -24.75 -17.95
CA SER A 391 7.24 -24.83 -18.14
C SER A 391 6.72 -23.48 -18.64
N THR A 392 5.97 -23.55 -19.72
CA THR A 392 5.23 -22.44 -20.33
C THR A 392 4.11 -21.89 -19.41
N ASP A 393 3.83 -22.55 -18.29
CA ASP A 393 2.74 -22.24 -17.36
C ASP A 393 3.05 -21.05 -16.42
N VAL A 394 4.32 -20.80 -16.08
CA VAL A 394 4.68 -19.69 -15.16
C VAL A 394 4.46 -18.30 -15.78
N ARG A 395 4.33 -18.24 -17.11
CA ARG A 395 3.93 -17.04 -17.87
C ARG A 395 2.52 -16.56 -17.50
N ARG A 396 1.68 -17.44 -16.94
CA ARG A 396 0.28 -17.15 -16.64
C ARG A 396 0.04 -16.48 -15.29
N ASN A 397 1.09 -16.21 -14.49
CA ASN A 397 0.93 -15.80 -13.09
C ASN A 397 1.68 -14.54 -12.64
N LEU A 398 2.13 -13.66 -13.54
CA LEU A 398 2.95 -12.49 -13.19
C LEU A 398 2.32 -11.18 -13.64
N HIS A 399 2.47 -10.08 -12.87
CA HIS A 399 2.27 -8.72 -13.40
C HIS A 399 3.37 -8.36 -14.42
N LEU A 400 3.10 -7.38 -15.27
CA LEU A 400 4.12 -6.61 -15.96
C LEU A 400 5.04 -5.92 -14.95
N SER A 401 6.30 -5.71 -15.32
CA SER A 401 7.29 -5.11 -14.42
C SER A 401 7.88 -3.83 -14.99
N LEU A 402 7.98 -2.80 -14.15
CA LEU A 402 8.78 -1.61 -14.43
C LEU A 402 10.02 -1.64 -13.55
N VAL A 403 11.18 -1.80 -14.17
CA VAL A 403 12.49 -1.79 -13.52
C VAL A 403 13.18 -0.52 -13.97
N MET A 404 13.16 0.51 -13.12
CA MET A 404 13.55 1.85 -13.52
C MET A 404 14.57 2.48 -12.57
N GLY A 405 15.67 3.02 -13.11
CA GLY A 405 16.62 3.81 -12.33
C GLY A 405 17.48 3.03 -11.33
N ASN A 406 17.55 1.70 -11.44
CA ASN A 406 18.27 0.89 -10.49
C ASN A 406 19.77 0.86 -10.80
N VAL A 407 20.59 0.77 -9.74
CA VAL A 407 22.05 0.66 -9.83
C VAL A 407 22.48 -0.67 -9.21
N ILE A 408 23.20 -1.46 -9.99
CA ILE A 408 23.76 -2.75 -9.59
C ILE A 408 25.27 -2.66 -9.74
N GLU A 409 25.98 -2.76 -8.62
CA GLU A 409 27.43 -2.58 -8.58
C GLU A 409 28.13 -3.71 -7.83
N GLY A 410 29.19 -4.24 -8.43
CA GLY A 410 30.04 -5.24 -7.78
C GLY A 410 29.43 -6.63 -7.70
N SER A 411 30.23 -7.54 -7.15
CA SER A 411 29.81 -8.89 -6.73
C SER A 411 30.95 -9.48 -5.92
N PRO A 412 30.69 -10.05 -4.74
CA PRO A 412 31.73 -10.53 -3.87
C PRO A 412 32.21 -11.92 -4.33
N ASN A 413 33.50 -12.20 -4.13
CA ASN A 413 34.08 -13.51 -4.39
C ASN A 413 33.88 -14.47 -3.19
N ARG A 414 32.62 -14.73 -2.81
CA ARG A 414 32.32 -15.68 -1.73
C ARG A 414 32.43 -17.10 -2.22
N GLN A 415 33.51 -17.77 -1.84
CA GLN A 415 33.70 -19.19 -2.14
C GLN A 415 33.22 -20.06 -0.99
N VAL A 416 32.45 -21.08 -1.36
CA VAL A 416 32.10 -22.25 -0.54
C VAL A 416 32.17 -23.47 -1.44
N LEU A 417 32.67 -24.60 -0.90
CA LEU A 417 32.97 -25.80 -1.68
C LEU A 417 31.71 -26.60 -2.11
N ALA A 418 30.58 -26.45 -1.42
CA ALA A 418 29.33 -27.16 -1.73
C ALA A 418 28.11 -26.24 -1.58
N PHE A 419 27.09 -26.45 -2.42
CA PHE A 419 25.79 -25.75 -2.37
C PHE A 419 25.90 -24.22 -2.46
N ARG A 420 26.86 -23.76 -3.26
CA ARG A 420 27.15 -22.36 -3.52
C ARG A 420 25.91 -21.65 -4.07
N GLY A 421 25.66 -20.44 -3.56
CA GLY A 421 24.72 -19.50 -4.15
C GLY A 421 25.17 -18.98 -5.52
N GLY A 422 24.56 -17.88 -5.95
CA GLY A 422 25.06 -17.08 -7.07
C GLY A 422 26.55 -16.75 -6.92
N TYR A 423 27.23 -16.55 -8.04
CA TYR A 423 28.66 -16.27 -8.06
C TYR A 423 29.00 -15.34 -9.21
N ALA A 424 29.21 -14.05 -8.95
CA ALA A 424 29.66 -13.10 -9.98
C ALA A 424 28.73 -13.03 -11.19
N TRP A 425 27.41 -13.01 -10.97
CA TRP A 425 26.40 -13.10 -12.04
C TRP A 425 25.82 -11.77 -12.52
N GLY A 426 26.01 -10.68 -11.77
CA GLY A 426 25.44 -9.38 -12.09
C GLY A 426 23.92 -9.39 -11.98
N THR A 427 23.24 -9.77 -13.06
CA THR A 427 21.78 -9.87 -13.14
C THR A 427 21.33 -11.18 -13.78
N ASP A 428 20.10 -11.58 -13.47
CA ASP A 428 19.42 -12.73 -14.06
C ASP A 428 17.98 -12.35 -14.43
N PHE A 429 17.81 -11.69 -15.58
CA PHE A 429 16.53 -11.20 -16.08
C PHE A 429 15.94 -12.17 -17.12
N TYR A 430 14.70 -12.62 -16.90
CA TYR A 430 13.93 -13.40 -17.88
C TYR A 430 12.92 -12.49 -18.61
N PRO A 431 13.05 -12.20 -19.92
CA PRO A 431 12.53 -10.97 -20.57
C PRO A 431 11.00 -10.75 -20.55
N TYR A 432 10.17 -11.75 -20.30
CA TYR A 432 8.73 -11.64 -20.54
C TYR A 432 8.04 -10.54 -19.73
N GLY A 433 7.42 -9.55 -20.40
CA GLY A 433 6.56 -8.52 -19.79
C GLY A 433 7.28 -7.50 -18.91
N CYS A 434 8.52 -7.12 -19.23
CA CYS A 434 9.30 -6.17 -18.43
C CYS A 434 9.79 -4.98 -19.23
N SER A 435 9.76 -3.83 -18.57
CA SER A 435 10.33 -2.57 -19.00
C SER A 435 11.58 -2.29 -18.19
N LEU A 436 12.74 -2.29 -18.85
CA LEU A 436 14.00 -1.84 -18.26
C LEU A 436 14.24 -0.41 -18.74
N VAL A 437 14.21 0.55 -17.82
CA VAL A 437 14.39 1.98 -18.12
C VAL A 437 15.51 2.57 -17.26
N ALA A 438 16.51 3.17 -17.89
CA ALA A 438 17.61 3.86 -17.22
C ALA A 438 18.25 3.08 -16.05
N ASN A 439 18.66 1.83 -16.28
CA ASN A 439 19.36 1.02 -15.26
C ASN A 439 20.86 0.95 -15.54
N VAL A 440 21.66 0.79 -14.49
CA VAL A 440 23.11 0.60 -14.61
C VAL A 440 23.55 -0.69 -13.92
N LEU A 441 24.32 -1.50 -14.64
CA LEU A 441 25.08 -2.63 -14.11
C LEU A 441 26.56 -2.35 -14.35
N ALA A 442 27.32 -2.14 -13.27
CA ALA A 442 28.70 -1.69 -13.38
C ALA A 442 29.67 -2.42 -12.45
N HIS A 443 30.94 -2.42 -12.87
CA HIS A 443 32.09 -2.61 -12.00
C HIS A 443 32.06 -3.91 -11.18
N TYR A 444 32.19 -5.06 -11.85
CA TYR A 444 32.32 -6.36 -11.18
C TYR A 444 33.39 -6.34 -10.07
N THR A 445 34.51 -5.68 -10.35
CA THR A 445 35.54 -5.30 -9.38
C THR A 445 35.41 -3.82 -9.05
N ASP A 446 35.79 -3.41 -7.84
CA ASP A 446 35.93 -1.99 -7.50
C ASP A 446 37.20 -1.42 -8.18
N PRO A 447 37.07 -0.43 -9.09
CA PRO A 447 38.20 0.22 -9.76
C PRO A 447 39.22 0.87 -8.79
N PHE A 448 38.79 1.19 -7.56
CA PHE A 448 39.60 1.86 -6.55
C PHE A 448 40.05 0.96 -5.39
N ASP A 449 39.74 -0.33 -5.43
CA ASP A 449 40.22 -1.33 -4.47
C ASP A 449 41.12 -2.37 -5.17
N PRO A 450 42.46 -2.18 -5.12
CA PRO A 450 43.41 -3.14 -5.68
C PRO A 450 43.31 -4.54 -5.04
N ALA A 451 42.88 -4.64 -3.78
CA ALA A 451 42.72 -5.92 -3.11
C ALA A 451 41.50 -6.68 -3.68
N ASP A 452 40.40 -5.97 -3.92
CA ASP A 452 39.22 -6.54 -4.60
C ASP A 452 39.58 -7.04 -6.01
N GLN A 453 40.30 -6.23 -6.78
CA GLN A 453 40.78 -6.59 -8.12
C GLN A 453 41.67 -7.83 -8.09
N ALA A 454 42.62 -7.91 -7.14
CA ALA A 454 43.51 -9.04 -7.00
C ALA A 454 42.77 -10.33 -6.62
N VAL A 455 41.80 -10.27 -5.69
CA VAL A 455 41.00 -11.41 -5.24
C VAL A 455 40.10 -11.96 -6.35
N LYS A 456 39.63 -11.07 -7.24
CA LYS A 456 38.76 -11.41 -8.37
C LYS A 456 39.55 -11.67 -9.66
N ALA A 457 40.87 -11.48 -9.65
CA ALA A 457 41.73 -11.76 -10.79
C ALA A 457 41.61 -13.23 -11.22
N GLY A 458 41.29 -13.47 -12.50
CA GLY A 458 41.09 -14.82 -13.04
C GLY A 458 39.73 -15.45 -12.70
N THR A 459 38.88 -14.78 -11.92
CA THR A 459 37.49 -15.18 -11.73
C THR A 459 36.66 -14.67 -12.91
N LYS A 460 35.93 -15.56 -13.60
CA LYS A 460 35.00 -15.14 -14.65
C LYS A 460 33.75 -14.56 -13.99
N SER A 461 33.45 -13.29 -14.27
CA SER A 461 32.08 -12.78 -14.16
C SER A 461 31.25 -13.46 -15.26
N TYR A 462 30.09 -13.98 -14.90
CA TYR A 462 29.06 -14.33 -15.86
C TYR A 462 28.06 -13.20 -15.84
N ASP A 463 27.63 -12.69 -16.98
CA ASP A 463 26.31 -12.06 -17.02
C ASP A 463 25.38 -13.09 -17.62
N ARG A 464 24.42 -13.57 -16.83
CA ARG A 464 23.24 -14.24 -17.36
C ARG A 464 22.13 -13.23 -17.52
N LEU A 465 22.42 -12.14 -18.23
CA LEU A 465 21.40 -11.57 -19.06
C LEU A 465 21.07 -12.69 -20.05
N PHE A 466 19.97 -13.41 -19.86
CA PHE A 466 19.34 -14.15 -20.94
C PHE A 466 18.89 -13.10 -21.95
N GLY A 467 19.87 -12.55 -22.68
CA GLY A 467 19.65 -11.75 -23.85
C GLY A 467 18.73 -12.58 -24.70
N VAL A 468 17.54 -12.03 -24.93
CA VAL A 468 16.63 -12.38 -26.02
C VAL A 468 16.93 -13.78 -26.54
N VAL A 469 16.48 -14.82 -25.82
CA VAL A 469 16.52 -16.16 -26.41
C VAL A 469 15.77 -16.01 -27.73
N PRO A 470 16.39 -16.25 -28.90
CA PRO A 470 15.69 -16.11 -30.16
C PRO A 470 14.42 -16.98 -30.11
N GLY A 471 13.24 -16.33 -30.15
CA GLY A 471 11.93 -16.99 -30.00
C GLY A 471 11.27 -16.90 -28.61
N VAL A 472 11.85 -16.23 -27.62
CA VAL A 472 11.20 -15.86 -26.35
C VAL A 472 10.95 -14.35 -26.39
N GLY A 473 9.67 -13.95 -26.31
CA GLY A 473 9.15 -12.65 -26.77
C GLY A 473 9.82 -11.38 -26.22
N PRO A 474 9.60 -10.23 -26.88
CA PRO A 474 10.37 -9.01 -26.66
C PRO A 474 10.17 -8.38 -25.28
N ASP A 475 11.22 -7.76 -24.74
CA ASP A 475 11.12 -6.77 -23.66
C ASP A 475 10.25 -5.58 -24.13
N ILE A 476 9.57 -4.91 -23.18
CA ILE A 476 8.81 -3.68 -23.45
C ILE A 476 9.74 -2.54 -23.84
N SER A 477 10.82 -2.39 -23.08
CA SER A 477 11.94 -1.49 -23.32
C SER A 477 13.20 -2.08 -22.70
N ASN A 478 14.35 -1.76 -23.27
CA ASN A 478 15.64 -2.25 -22.79
C ASN A 478 16.70 -1.14 -22.77
N GLU A 479 16.70 -0.36 -21.69
CA GLU A 479 17.63 0.75 -21.46
C GLU A 479 18.52 0.47 -20.24
N ILE A 480 19.27 -0.64 -20.28
CA ILE A 480 20.31 -0.95 -19.29
C ILE A 480 21.70 -0.66 -19.87
N VAL A 481 22.54 0.04 -19.11
CA VAL A 481 23.97 0.19 -19.42
C VAL A 481 24.76 -0.84 -18.60
N THR A 482 25.65 -1.57 -19.27
CA THR A 482 26.50 -2.61 -18.68
C THR A 482 27.98 -2.22 -18.86
N TYR A 483 28.75 -2.13 -17.77
CA TYR A 483 30.14 -1.69 -17.83
C TYR A 483 31.05 -2.47 -16.89
N ARG A 484 32.21 -2.95 -17.39
CA ARG A 484 33.16 -3.79 -16.63
C ARG A 484 32.49 -4.97 -15.91
N TYR A 485 31.55 -5.56 -16.63
CA TYR A 485 30.78 -6.76 -16.31
C TYR A 485 30.61 -7.52 -17.63
N GLY A 486 30.74 -8.85 -17.61
CA GLY A 486 30.42 -9.78 -18.71
C GLY A 486 30.53 -9.27 -20.17
N ALA A 487 29.58 -9.68 -21.02
CA ALA A 487 29.48 -9.21 -22.41
C ALA A 487 28.60 -7.95 -22.47
N PRO A 488 29.05 -6.86 -23.12
CA PRO A 488 28.34 -5.58 -23.08
C PRO A 488 27.03 -5.63 -23.89
N PHE A 489 25.95 -5.09 -23.31
CA PHE A 489 24.69 -4.80 -24.01
C PHE A 489 24.71 -3.38 -24.55
N ASN A 490 24.69 -2.39 -23.65
CA ASN A 490 24.95 -0.99 -23.96
C ASN A 490 26.16 -0.52 -23.14
N ALA A 491 27.05 0.27 -23.76
CA ALA A 491 28.22 0.85 -23.11
C ALA A 491 27.93 2.28 -22.63
N PRO A 492 28.60 2.77 -21.57
CA PRO A 492 28.53 4.17 -21.19
C PRO A 492 29.10 5.07 -22.30
N ALA A 493 28.60 6.31 -22.37
CA ALA A 493 29.08 7.30 -23.34
C ALA A 493 30.52 7.76 -23.06
N ASP A 494 30.94 7.76 -21.78
CA ASP A 494 32.29 8.13 -21.35
C ASP A 494 32.81 7.07 -20.37
N ALA A 495 33.81 6.30 -20.82
CA ALA A 495 34.41 5.22 -20.02
C ALA A 495 35.27 5.74 -18.86
N ALA A 496 35.94 6.90 -19.02
CA ALA A 496 36.77 7.46 -17.96
C ALA A 496 35.89 8.01 -16.82
N LEU A 497 34.80 8.68 -17.18
CA LEU A 497 33.80 9.10 -16.21
C LEU A 497 33.12 7.91 -15.53
N ALA A 498 32.79 6.86 -16.30
CA ALA A 498 32.24 5.62 -15.74
C ALA A 498 33.19 4.99 -14.71
N ASP A 499 34.49 4.92 -15.01
CA ASP A 499 35.52 4.40 -14.08
C ASP A 499 35.57 5.14 -12.73
N GLU A 500 35.33 6.46 -12.73
CA GLU A 500 35.27 7.29 -11.52
C GLU A 500 33.94 7.16 -10.76
N THR A 501 32.94 6.48 -11.34
CA THR A 501 31.57 6.47 -10.84
C THR A 501 31.26 5.20 -10.05
N THR A 502 31.68 5.14 -8.79
CA THR A 502 31.32 4.03 -7.87
C THR A 502 30.50 4.54 -6.69
N VAL A 503 29.72 3.66 -6.05
CA VAL A 503 29.01 4.04 -4.82
C VAL A 503 29.99 4.44 -3.73
N GLY A 504 31.15 3.77 -3.65
CA GLY A 504 32.24 4.09 -2.72
C GLY A 504 32.74 5.52 -2.88
N GLN A 505 33.07 5.92 -4.11
CA GLN A 505 33.58 7.26 -4.41
C GLN A 505 32.53 8.34 -4.13
N TRP A 506 31.25 8.09 -4.42
CA TRP A 506 30.20 9.04 -4.10
C TRP A 506 30.10 9.29 -2.59
N PHE A 507 30.02 8.22 -1.79
CA PHE A 507 29.98 8.35 -0.33
C PHE A 507 31.27 8.94 0.24
N GLY A 508 32.43 8.62 -0.34
CA GLY A 508 33.70 9.22 0.08
C GLY A 508 33.75 10.72 -0.18
N LYS A 509 33.31 11.15 -1.36
CA LYS A 509 33.32 12.55 -1.78
C LYS A 509 32.30 13.41 -1.03
N PHE A 510 31.09 12.91 -0.81
CA PHE A 510 29.98 13.73 -0.31
C PHE A 510 29.60 13.46 1.15
N HIS A 511 30.02 12.33 1.71
CA HIS A 511 29.60 11.89 3.05
C HIS A 511 30.76 11.43 3.94
N GLY A 512 32.00 11.65 3.53
CA GLY A 512 33.19 11.40 4.37
C GLY A 512 33.50 9.93 4.62
N ALA A 513 32.96 9.01 3.81
CA ALA A 513 33.38 7.61 3.82
C ALA A 513 34.82 7.46 3.28
N ASP A 514 35.38 6.26 3.38
CA ASP A 514 36.75 5.97 2.92
C ASP A 514 36.92 5.85 1.40
N GLY A 515 35.85 6.10 0.62
CA GLY A 515 35.86 5.96 -0.84
C GLY A 515 35.66 4.53 -1.36
N THR A 516 35.56 3.54 -0.48
CA THR A 516 35.33 2.13 -0.84
C THR A 516 33.85 1.76 -0.74
N ARG A 517 33.46 0.66 -1.40
CA ARG A 517 32.12 0.08 -1.26
C ARG A 517 31.80 -0.34 0.18
N VAL A 518 32.82 -0.77 0.94
CA VAL A 518 32.66 -1.12 2.37
C VAL A 518 32.33 0.11 3.19
N GLY A 519 33.03 1.23 2.99
CA GLY A 519 32.73 2.49 3.65
C GLY A 519 31.32 2.99 3.34
N ALA A 520 30.91 2.97 2.06
CA ALA A 520 29.54 3.29 1.64
C ALA A 520 28.49 2.44 2.36
N ARG A 521 28.70 1.11 2.39
CA ARG A 521 27.83 0.17 3.10
C ARG A 521 27.70 0.52 4.58
N MET A 522 28.80 0.85 5.25
CA MET A 522 28.76 1.22 6.68
C MET A 522 27.92 2.47 6.94
N VAL A 523 28.04 3.49 6.07
CA VAL A 523 27.20 4.70 6.16
C VAL A 523 25.71 4.34 6.00
N VAL A 524 25.36 3.49 5.04
CA VAL A 524 23.96 3.07 4.79
C VAL A 524 23.42 2.19 5.93
N ARG A 525 24.23 1.30 6.52
CA ARG A 525 23.83 0.50 7.69
C ARG A 525 23.43 1.38 8.87
N GLU A 526 24.17 2.46 9.09
CA GLU A 526 23.98 3.37 10.22
C GLU A 526 22.81 4.36 10.00
N ASN A 527 22.72 4.93 8.80
CA ASN A 527 21.80 6.04 8.51
C ASN A 527 20.55 5.59 7.71
N GLY A 528 20.55 4.38 7.15
CA GLY A 528 19.59 3.98 6.13
C GLY A 528 19.96 4.54 4.75
N ILE A 529 19.14 4.24 3.75
CA ILE A 529 19.36 4.69 2.36
C ILE A 529 18.58 5.97 2.00
N HIS A 530 17.50 6.27 2.72
CA HIS A 530 16.60 7.39 2.44
C HIS A 530 17.27 8.76 2.22
N PRO A 531 18.34 9.17 2.96
CA PRO A 531 18.95 10.49 2.78
C PRO A 531 19.73 10.59 1.46
N TYR A 532 20.07 9.45 0.86
CA TYR A 532 21.05 9.35 -0.22
C TYR A 532 20.44 8.89 -1.54
N ALA A 533 19.33 8.14 -1.50
CA ALA A 533 18.81 7.40 -2.65
C ALA A 533 18.63 8.26 -3.92
N ARG A 534 17.99 9.43 -3.80
CA ARG A 534 17.73 10.31 -4.95
C ARG A 534 19.02 10.87 -5.53
N ASP A 535 19.88 11.42 -4.68
CA ASP A 535 21.13 12.10 -5.07
C ASP A 535 22.14 11.09 -5.65
N LEU A 536 22.28 9.93 -5.02
CA LEU A 536 23.12 8.85 -5.51
C LEU A 536 22.64 8.35 -6.88
N ARG A 537 21.33 8.11 -7.05
CA ARG A 537 20.74 7.68 -8.33
C ARG A 537 20.98 8.72 -9.43
N ASP A 538 20.67 10.00 -9.17
CA ASP A 538 20.87 11.09 -10.14
C ASP A 538 22.35 11.21 -10.55
N TRP A 539 23.26 11.14 -9.57
CA TRP A 539 24.70 11.22 -9.79
C TRP A 539 25.24 10.05 -10.62
N TYR A 540 24.76 8.84 -10.33
CA TYR A 540 25.19 7.62 -11.04
C TYR A 540 24.66 7.62 -12.47
N LEU A 541 23.34 7.78 -12.66
CA LEU A 541 22.72 7.68 -13.97
C LEU A 541 23.25 8.75 -14.95
N SER A 542 23.44 9.99 -14.49
CA SER A 542 24.00 11.07 -15.33
C SER A 542 25.41 10.75 -15.83
N ARG A 543 26.25 10.12 -15.00
CA ARG A 543 27.62 9.73 -15.36
C ARG A 543 27.71 8.51 -16.25
N PHE A 544 26.65 7.70 -16.30
CA PHE A 544 26.49 6.59 -17.24
C PHE A 544 25.75 6.99 -18.53
N GLY A 545 25.50 8.28 -18.74
CA GLY A 545 25.00 8.83 -20.01
C GLY A 545 23.48 8.97 -20.10
N PHE A 546 22.74 8.75 -19.00
CA PHE A 546 21.31 9.03 -18.97
C PHE A 546 21.06 10.52 -18.73
N ALA A 547 20.10 11.09 -19.45
CA ALA A 547 19.64 12.44 -19.19
C ALA A 547 18.89 12.48 -17.85
N ILE A 548 19.38 13.30 -16.92
CA ILE A 548 18.72 13.57 -15.65
C ILE A 548 18.23 15.02 -15.69
N PRO A 549 16.90 15.25 -15.65
CA PRO A 549 16.37 16.60 -15.57
C PRO A 549 16.94 17.33 -14.37
N ALA A 550 17.16 18.64 -14.53
CA ALA A 550 17.52 19.48 -13.40
C ALA A 550 16.40 19.44 -12.35
N ARG A 551 16.77 19.40 -11.07
CA ARG A 551 15.79 19.45 -9.98
C ARG A 551 15.09 20.81 -10.02
N ARG A 552 13.76 20.79 -10.01
CA ARG A 552 12.96 22.01 -9.96
C ARG A 552 13.02 22.58 -8.55
N THR A 553 13.48 23.81 -8.43
CA THR A 553 13.52 24.55 -7.15
C THR A 553 12.33 25.48 -6.97
N ALA A 554 11.52 25.64 -8.02
CA ALA A 554 10.32 26.47 -8.03
C ALA A 554 9.13 25.62 -8.49
N ALA A 555 7.94 26.04 -8.09
CA ALA A 555 6.70 25.45 -8.56
C ALA A 555 6.51 25.69 -10.07
N GLU A 556 6.00 24.68 -10.77
CA GLU A 556 5.70 24.73 -12.20
C GLU A 556 4.36 24.06 -12.51
N THR A 557 3.93 24.14 -13.77
CA THR A 557 2.79 23.37 -14.27
C THR A 557 3.27 22.07 -14.91
N LEU A 558 2.83 20.93 -14.36
CA LEU A 558 3.12 19.60 -14.90
C LEU A 558 1.87 19.03 -15.56
N THR A 559 2.05 18.50 -16.78
CA THR A 559 0.97 17.87 -17.55
C THR A 559 1.22 16.37 -17.63
N PHE A 560 0.23 15.58 -17.23
CA PHE A 560 0.28 14.14 -17.32
C PHE A 560 0.34 13.71 -18.80
N SER A 561 1.32 12.88 -19.12
CA SER A 561 1.57 12.39 -20.46
C SER A 561 2.03 10.93 -20.38
N PRO A 562 1.14 9.96 -20.61
CA PRO A 562 1.45 8.53 -20.54
C PRO A 562 2.67 8.15 -21.39
N ASP A 563 3.59 7.38 -20.82
CA ASP A 563 4.74 6.81 -21.53
C ASP A 563 4.51 5.32 -21.84
N SER A 564 4.64 4.94 -23.12
CA SER A 564 4.37 3.58 -23.60
C SER A 564 5.41 2.54 -23.16
N ARG A 565 6.55 2.98 -22.63
CA ARG A 565 7.54 2.09 -21.99
C ARG A 565 7.05 1.62 -20.63
N GLY A 566 6.13 2.33 -19.97
CA GLY A 566 5.65 2.04 -18.62
C GLY A 566 4.15 1.76 -18.54
N ASP A 567 3.61 1.97 -17.34
CA ASP A 567 2.19 1.76 -17.02
C ASP A 567 1.25 2.80 -17.68
N GLY A 568 1.69 4.06 -17.83
CA GLY A 568 0.89 5.12 -18.40
C GLY A 568 -0.24 5.68 -17.50
N PHE A 569 -0.31 5.33 -16.22
CA PHE A 569 -1.38 5.76 -15.31
C PHE A 569 -0.94 6.10 -13.88
N GLN A 570 0.22 5.65 -13.42
CA GLN A 570 0.70 5.89 -12.05
C GLN A 570 1.33 7.27 -11.89
N TRP A 571 0.96 7.96 -10.81
CA TRP A 571 1.52 9.26 -10.44
C TRP A 571 3.02 9.19 -10.11
N PHE A 572 3.45 8.19 -9.33
CA PHE A 572 4.86 8.05 -8.91
C PHE A 572 5.81 7.65 -10.05
N ASN A 573 5.28 7.30 -11.23
CA ASN A 573 6.10 7.00 -12.40
C ASN A 573 6.47 8.31 -13.11
N ARG A 574 7.69 8.78 -12.88
CA ARG A 574 8.25 10.02 -13.46
C ARG A 574 8.18 10.09 -15.00
N MET A 575 8.12 8.96 -15.71
CA MET A 575 7.98 8.96 -17.16
C MET A 575 6.62 9.50 -17.62
N ASN A 576 5.59 9.41 -16.78
CA ASN A 576 4.24 9.88 -17.11
C ASN A 576 4.09 11.41 -17.01
N TRP A 577 5.17 12.16 -16.80
CA TRP A 577 5.17 13.62 -16.63
C TRP A 577 5.92 14.35 -17.75
N GLY A 578 5.95 13.76 -18.95
CA GLY A 578 6.39 14.39 -20.19
C GLY A 578 7.87 14.79 -20.21
N ALA A 579 8.18 15.95 -20.80
CA ALA A 579 9.55 16.45 -21.01
C ALA A 579 10.32 16.72 -19.71
N ASN A 580 9.62 16.85 -18.59
CA ASN A 580 10.23 17.21 -17.31
C ASN A 580 10.80 15.98 -16.57
N VAL A 581 10.33 14.76 -16.88
CA VAL A 581 10.72 13.47 -16.25
C VAL A 581 10.95 13.59 -14.72
N ASP A 582 10.11 14.39 -14.06
CA ASP A 582 10.15 14.69 -12.62
C ASP A 582 8.73 14.54 -12.06
N LEU A 583 8.64 14.24 -10.76
CA LEU A 583 7.34 14.10 -10.10
C LEU A 583 6.79 15.48 -9.71
N PRO A 584 5.46 15.66 -9.71
CA PRO A 584 4.86 16.82 -9.07
C PRO A 584 5.29 16.96 -7.61
N GLN A 585 5.59 18.18 -7.20
CA GLN A 585 6.05 18.55 -5.86
C GLN A 585 5.18 19.65 -5.27
N ASP A 586 5.43 20.00 -4.01
CA ASP A 586 4.65 21.01 -3.31
C ASP A 586 4.64 22.36 -4.04
N GLY A 587 3.46 22.96 -4.16
CA GLY A 587 3.22 24.22 -4.85
C GLY A 587 2.98 24.12 -6.36
N ASP A 588 3.25 22.97 -6.99
CA ASP A 588 3.03 22.79 -8.43
C ASP A 588 1.55 22.94 -8.82
N SER A 589 1.31 23.26 -10.09
CA SER A 589 0.01 23.04 -10.73
C SER A 589 0.05 21.75 -11.55
N VAL A 590 -0.97 20.92 -11.44
CA VAL A 590 -1.03 19.62 -12.11
C VAL A 590 -2.22 19.58 -13.05
N ASP A 591 -1.98 19.14 -14.29
CA ASP A 591 -3.00 18.93 -15.31
C ASP A 591 -3.00 17.44 -15.71
N LEU A 592 -4.11 16.73 -15.46
CA LEU A 592 -4.22 15.32 -15.82
C LEU A 592 -4.42 15.11 -17.34
N ASN A 593 -4.66 16.19 -18.09
CA ASN A 593 -4.89 16.19 -19.53
C ASN A 593 -5.98 15.21 -19.97
N GLY A 594 -7.02 15.05 -19.15
CA GLY A 594 -8.16 14.16 -19.39
C GLY A 594 -7.87 12.66 -19.19
N ASN A 595 -6.68 12.30 -18.70
CA ASN A 595 -6.31 10.91 -18.48
C ASN A 595 -6.85 10.37 -17.14
N VAL A 596 -6.85 9.04 -17.01
CA VAL A 596 -7.06 8.35 -15.73
C VAL A 596 -5.72 8.22 -15.03
N VAL A 597 -5.57 8.83 -13.85
CA VAL A 597 -4.32 8.86 -13.09
C VAL A 597 -4.55 8.27 -11.70
N ARG A 598 -3.64 7.38 -11.27
CA ARG A 598 -3.65 6.80 -9.93
C ARG A 598 -2.59 7.44 -9.04
N PHE A 599 -3.03 8.06 -7.95
CA PHE A 599 -2.16 8.62 -6.92
C PHE A 599 -1.93 7.58 -5.82
N SER A 600 -0.66 7.23 -5.61
CA SER A 600 -0.24 6.25 -4.60
C SER A 600 1.18 6.54 -4.11
N VAL A 601 1.46 6.14 -2.86
CA VAL A 601 2.81 6.16 -2.24
C VAL A 601 3.48 7.54 -2.30
N GLU A 602 2.70 8.60 -2.13
CA GLU A 602 3.17 9.99 -2.13
C GLU A 602 2.44 10.85 -1.08
N THR A 603 3.07 11.94 -0.65
CA THR A 603 2.40 13.03 0.07
C THR A 603 2.79 14.34 -0.57
N VAL A 604 1.84 15.04 -1.18
CA VAL A 604 2.08 16.25 -1.97
C VAL A 604 0.95 17.26 -1.77
N GLU A 605 1.29 18.54 -1.72
CA GLU A 605 0.37 19.68 -1.75
C GLU A 605 0.53 20.50 -3.04
N VAL A 606 -0.39 20.35 -3.98
CA VAL A 606 -0.40 21.10 -5.23
C VAL A 606 -1.25 22.36 -5.11
N ALA A 607 -0.85 23.43 -5.80
CA ALA A 607 -1.62 24.67 -5.86
C ALA A 607 -2.92 24.47 -6.66
N ASN A 608 -2.82 23.87 -7.85
CA ASN A 608 -3.97 23.62 -8.72
C ASN A 608 -3.94 22.17 -9.21
N LEU A 609 -5.11 21.56 -9.34
CA LEU A 609 -5.29 20.23 -9.94
C LEU A 609 -6.41 20.28 -10.97
N ASN A 610 -6.10 20.11 -12.26
CA ASN A 610 -7.06 20.15 -13.34
C ASN A 610 -7.33 18.74 -13.89
N LEU A 611 -8.58 18.28 -13.81
CA LEU A 611 -8.97 16.93 -14.27
C LEU A 611 -9.19 16.86 -15.79
N ARG A 612 -9.62 17.95 -16.43
CA ARG A 612 -10.02 18.03 -17.86
C ARG A 612 -10.93 16.87 -18.34
N GLY A 613 -11.90 16.47 -17.53
CA GLY A 613 -12.82 15.36 -17.81
C GLY A 613 -12.26 13.98 -17.47
N GLY A 614 -11.00 13.90 -17.02
CA GLY A 614 -10.33 12.66 -16.63
C GLY A 614 -10.75 12.13 -15.26
N GLU A 615 -9.99 11.14 -14.78
CA GLU A 615 -10.21 10.49 -13.49
C GLU A 615 -8.94 10.57 -12.63
N LEU A 616 -9.12 10.86 -11.34
CA LEU A 616 -8.08 10.71 -10.33
C LEU A 616 -8.47 9.65 -9.30
N ASP A 617 -7.71 8.56 -9.23
CA ASP A 617 -7.89 7.47 -8.25
C ASP A 617 -6.84 7.58 -7.14
N VAL A 618 -7.22 8.09 -5.97
CA VAL A 618 -6.37 8.29 -4.80
C VAL A 618 -6.46 7.06 -3.88
N VAL A 619 -5.41 6.23 -3.86
CA VAL A 619 -5.44 4.91 -3.20
C VAL A 619 -4.54 4.78 -1.97
N SER A 620 -3.50 5.61 -1.87
CA SER A 620 -2.62 5.66 -0.70
C SER A 620 -1.89 6.99 -0.60
N GLY A 621 -1.34 7.30 0.59
CA GLY A 621 -0.74 8.61 0.87
C GLY A 621 -1.77 9.74 0.91
N ARG A 622 -1.32 10.98 0.67
CA ARG A 622 -2.18 12.17 0.70
C ARG A 622 -1.88 13.14 -0.43
N LEU A 623 -2.91 13.50 -1.18
CA LEU A 623 -2.88 14.64 -2.08
C LEU A 623 -3.71 15.77 -1.48
N ARG A 624 -3.11 16.95 -1.33
CA ARG A 624 -3.84 18.19 -1.10
C ARG A 624 -3.80 19.02 -2.38
N ALA A 625 -4.95 19.51 -2.82
CA ALA A 625 -5.05 20.49 -3.90
C ALA A 625 -5.70 21.77 -3.35
N ALA A 626 -5.03 22.91 -3.43
CA ALA A 626 -5.61 24.18 -2.97
C ALA A 626 -6.80 24.60 -3.86
N HIS A 627 -6.71 24.33 -5.16
CA HIS A 627 -7.80 24.47 -6.12
C HIS A 627 -7.93 23.20 -6.95
N LEU A 628 -9.16 22.74 -7.16
CA LEU A 628 -9.50 21.73 -8.14
C LEU A 628 -10.08 22.47 -9.36
N GLU A 629 -9.88 21.95 -10.57
CA GLU A 629 -10.42 22.55 -11.79
C GLU A 629 -10.90 21.49 -12.76
N GLY A 630 -11.91 21.86 -13.55
CA GLY A 630 -12.45 21.03 -14.61
C GLY A 630 -13.38 19.93 -14.10
N ALA A 631 -14.39 19.59 -14.89
CA ALA A 631 -15.22 18.43 -14.61
C ALA A 631 -14.36 17.15 -14.66
N GLY A 632 -14.78 16.10 -13.98
CA GLY A 632 -14.08 14.82 -13.95
C GLY A 632 -14.55 13.96 -12.78
N LEU A 633 -13.90 12.82 -12.61
CA LEU A 633 -14.20 11.88 -11.55
C LEU A 633 -13.04 11.80 -10.54
N LEU A 634 -13.36 12.04 -9.27
CA LEU A 634 -12.47 11.75 -8.16
C LEU A 634 -12.87 10.41 -7.53
N ARG A 635 -11.95 9.46 -7.42
CA ARG A 635 -12.13 8.24 -6.65
C ARG A 635 -11.16 8.23 -5.48
N VAL A 636 -11.67 7.98 -4.28
CA VAL A 636 -10.87 7.82 -3.07
C VAL A 636 -11.18 6.46 -2.46
N ARG A 637 -10.14 5.65 -2.23
CA ARG A 637 -10.30 4.29 -1.72
C ARG A 637 -9.07 3.81 -0.96
N HIS A 638 -9.18 2.63 -0.37
CA HIS A 638 -8.12 2.00 0.42
C HIS A 638 -7.63 2.92 1.57
N CYS A 639 -6.41 3.42 1.52
CA CYS A 639 -5.84 4.33 2.53
C CYS A 639 -5.52 5.73 1.96
N GLY A 640 -6.03 6.05 0.78
CA GLY A 640 -5.80 7.34 0.13
C GLY A 640 -6.52 8.48 0.83
N GLN A 641 -5.87 9.65 0.87
CA GLN A 641 -6.48 10.87 1.37
C GLN A 641 -6.44 11.95 0.29
N MET A 642 -7.60 12.48 -0.07
CA MET A 642 -7.72 13.67 -0.92
C MET A 642 -8.24 14.82 -0.07
N ILE A 643 -7.47 15.91 0.00
CA ILE A 643 -7.91 17.16 0.61
C ILE A 643 -8.04 18.22 -0.47
N MET A 644 -9.24 18.71 -0.66
CA MET A 644 -9.55 19.74 -1.64
C MET A 644 -9.76 21.07 -0.92
N GLY A 645 -9.20 22.15 -1.44
CA GLY A 645 -9.49 23.50 -0.98
C GLY A 645 -10.88 23.96 -1.41
N GLY A 646 -11.03 25.27 -1.64
CA GLY A 646 -12.26 25.84 -2.16
C GLY A 646 -12.25 25.84 -3.68
N ASP A 647 -13.35 25.42 -4.31
CA ASP A 647 -13.50 25.41 -5.76
C ASP A 647 -14.90 25.90 -6.20
N THR A 648 -14.94 26.45 -7.42
CA THR A 648 -16.11 26.84 -8.20
C THR A 648 -16.54 25.80 -9.24
N THR A 649 -15.67 24.85 -9.62
CA THR A 649 -16.02 23.79 -10.58
C THR A 649 -16.57 22.54 -9.91
N ALA A 650 -17.65 22.01 -10.48
CA ALA A 650 -18.35 20.86 -9.94
C ALA A 650 -17.73 19.56 -10.49
N HIS A 651 -17.47 18.57 -9.62
CA HIS A 651 -16.93 17.25 -9.97
C HIS A 651 -17.78 16.13 -9.37
N ASP A 652 -17.63 14.92 -9.92
CA ASP A 652 -18.19 13.70 -9.35
C ASP A 652 -17.17 13.04 -8.41
N ALA A 653 -17.62 12.48 -7.30
CA ALA A 653 -16.77 11.81 -6.33
C ALA A 653 -17.31 10.44 -5.90
N ILE A 654 -16.44 9.45 -5.84
CA ILE A 654 -16.72 8.11 -5.28
C ILE A 654 -15.72 7.85 -4.15
N VAL A 655 -16.21 7.68 -2.93
CA VAL A 655 -15.40 7.47 -1.72
C VAL A 655 -15.78 6.13 -1.12
N ARG A 656 -14.90 5.13 -1.22
CA ARG A 656 -15.15 3.75 -0.71
C ARG A 656 -14.23 3.34 0.45
N GLY A 657 -13.07 4.00 0.54
CA GLY A 657 -12.14 3.91 1.66
C GLY A 657 -11.34 5.19 1.81
N GLY A 658 -10.49 5.28 2.82
CA GLY A 658 -9.66 6.47 3.04
C GLY A 658 -10.49 7.71 3.37
N ARG A 659 -10.07 8.88 2.90
CA ARG A 659 -10.72 10.17 3.22
C ARG A 659 -10.82 11.11 2.04
N LEU A 660 -12.01 11.66 1.82
CA LEU A 660 -12.23 12.90 1.08
C LEU A 660 -12.53 14.04 2.06
N ALA A 661 -11.68 15.07 2.08
CA ALA A 661 -11.91 16.27 2.89
C ALA A 661 -12.06 17.50 2.01
N ILE A 662 -13.23 18.12 2.08
CA ILE A 662 -13.50 19.42 1.48
C ILE A 662 -13.12 20.46 2.53
N SER A 663 -12.11 21.28 2.27
CA SER A 663 -11.56 22.25 3.24
C SER A 663 -11.94 23.70 2.95
N GLY A 664 -12.50 24.00 1.78
CA GLY A 664 -13.05 25.31 1.42
C GLY A 664 -14.52 25.24 0.96
N PRO A 665 -15.10 26.36 0.51
CA PRO A 665 -16.42 26.38 -0.12
C PRO A 665 -16.47 25.48 -1.35
N HIS A 666 -17.56 24.73 -1.52
CA HIS A 666 -17.67 23.76 -2.60
C HIS A 666 -19.10 23.57 -3.10
N VAL A 667 -19.26 23.43 -4.42
CA VAL A 667 -20.50 22.99 -5.08
C VAL A 667 -20.19 21.67 -5.77
N ALA A 668 -20.75 20.57 -5.25
CA ALA A 668 -20.51 19.24 -5.79
C ALA A 668 -21.42 18.96 -7.01
N ARG A 669 -21.04 17.99 -7.85
CA ARG A 669 -22.02 17.29 -8.68
C ARG A 669 -22.57 16.13 -7.84
N SER A 670 -22.24 14.90 -8.18
CA SER A 670 -22.67 13.75 -7.39
C SER A 670 -21.54 13.19 -6.51
N ILE A 671 -21.84 12.93 -5.25
CA ILE A 671 -20.91 12.30 -4.30
C ILE A 671 -21.52 10.99 -3.82
N ALA A 672 -20.81 9.87 -4.01
CA ALA A 672 -21.20 8.56 -3.50
C ALA A 672 -20.20 8.07 -2.45
N VAL A 673 -20.70 7.73 -1.26
CA VAL A 673 -19.88 7.31 -0.11
C VAL A 673 -20.34 5.93 0.39
N SER A 674 -19.41 5.00 0.54
CA SER A 674 -19.64 3.64 1.07
C SER A 674 -18.39 3.08 1.73
N GLY A 675 -18.46 1.88 2.31
CA GLY A 675 -17.29 1.20 2.89
C GLY A 675 -16.67 1.93 4.07
N ARG A 676 -15.43 1.58 4.43
CA ARG A 676 -14.69 2.21 5.55
C ARG A 676 -14.04 3.52 5.10
N SER A 677 -14.88 4.48 4.72
CA SER A 677 -14.49 5.79 4.20
C SER A 677 -14.83 6.93 5.14
N GLU A 678 -14.20 8.08 4.90
CA GLU A 678 -14.51 9.35 5.53
C GLU A 678 -14.82 10.42 4.50
N LEU A 679 -15.92 11.14 4.68
CA LEU A 679 -16.23 12.39 4.00
C LEU A 679 -16.33 13.51 5.04
N LEU A 680 -15.48 14.52 4.90
CA LEU A 680 -15.51 15.74 5.70
C LEU A 680 -16.01 16.89 4.83
N PHE A 681 -17.11 17.51 5.26
CA PHE A 681 -17.61 18.72 4.65
C PHE A 681 -16.84 19.94 5.17
N GLY A 682 -16.52 20.83 4.24
CA GLY A 682 -15.88 22.10 4.53
C GLY A 682 -16.84 23.12 5.16
N PRO A 683 -16.39 24.37 5.28
CA PRO A 683 -17.19 25.44 5.90
C PRO A 683 -18.52 25.68 5.16
N ASN A 684 -18.56 25.48 3.83
CA ASN A 684 -19.80 25.48 3.05
C ASN A 684 -19.73 24.43 1.94
N CYS A 685 -20.66 23.48 1.92
CA CYS A 685 -20.81 22.50 0.86
C CYS A 685 -22.25 22.53 0.34
N THR A 686 -22.42 22.60 -0.97
CA THR A 686 -23.74 22.56 -1.63
C THR A 686 -23.84 21.37 -2.56
N ILE A 687 -24.92 20.60 -2.43
CA ILE A 687 -25.37 19.65 -3.44
C ILE A 687 -26.50 20.35 -4.21
N PRO A 688 -26.27 20.78 -5.46
CA PRO A 688 -27.22 21.58 -6.23
C PRO A 688 -28.38 20.72 -6.76
N GLU A 689 -29.44 21.39 -7.22
CA GLU A 689 -30.58 20.74 -7.88
C GLU A 689 -30.12 19.87 -9.06
N GLY A 690 -30.70 18.68 -9.20
CA GLY A 690 -30.35 17.70 -10.24
C GLY A 690 -29.17 16.79 -9.89
N GLU A 691 -28.42 17.09 -8.83
CA GLU A 691 -27.26 16.31 -8.38
C GLU A 691 -27.57 15.51 -7.08
N THR A 692 -26.70 14.57 -6.70
CA THR A 692 -27.01 13.61 -5.62
C THR A 692 -25.85 13.41 -4.63
N LEU A 693 -26.17 13.47 -3.33
CA LEU A 693 -25.32 12.91 -2.27
C LEU A 693 -25.87 11.53 -1.89
N THR A 694 -25.12 10.47 -2.22
CA THR A 694 -25.43 9.09 -1.83
C THR A 694 -24.53 8.64 -0.69
N VAL A 695 -25.13 8.16 0.41
CA VAL A 695 -24.40 7.51 1.50
C VAL A 695 -24.97 6.12 1.73
N THR A 696 -24.12 5.10 1.68
CA THR A 696 -24.53 3.70 1.83
C THR A 696 -23.90 3.05 3.04
N GLY A 697 -24.75 2.55 3.95
CA GLY A 697 -24.34 1.79 5.12
C GLY A 697 -23.85 2.64 6.30
N ALA A 698 -23.58 1.98 7.43
CA ALA A 698 -23.12 2.63 8.66
C ALA A 698 -21.59 2.65 8.83
N LEU A 699 -20.85 2.02 7.91
CA LEU A 699 -19.38 2.03 7.92
C LEU A 699 -18.75 3.38 7.57
N PRO A 700 -19.31 4.18 6.63
CA PRO A 700 -18.76 5.49 6.34
C PRO A 700 -18.94 6.48 7.48
N PHE A 701 -17.97 7.38 7.66
CA PHE A 701 -18.09 8.56 8.51
C PHE A 701 -18.30 9.79 7.63
N VAL A 702 -19.48 10.39 7.72
CA VAL A 702 -19.88 11.52 6.87
C VAL A 702 -20.31 12.68 7.77
N GLY A 703 -19.75 13.87 7.54
CA GLY A 703 -20.12 15.06 8.30
C GLY A 703 -18.94 16.00 8.56
N TRP A 704 -18.68 16.33 9.82
CA TRP A 704 -17.78 17.44 10.19
C TRP A 704 -16.84 17.09 11.35
N ASP A 705 -15.66 17.70 11.33
CA ASP A 705 -14.66 17.70 12.39
C ASP A 705 -14.09 19.12 12.59
N GLY A 706 -13.28 19.34 13.62
CA GLY A 706 -12.61 20.60 13.91
C GLY A 706 -13.49 21.59 14.68
N THR A 707 -13.33 22.87 14.38
CA THR A 707 -13.97 24.00 15.08
C THR A 707 -14.61 24.98 14.11
N GLY A 708 -15.34 25.99 14.62
CA GLY A 708 -15.97 27.01 13.80
C GLY A 708 -17.39 26.64 13.35
N SER A 709 -17.84 27.23 12.24
CA SER A 709 -19.18 27.02 11.68
C SER A 709 -19.07 26.31 10.33
N ALA A 710 -20.00 25.39 10.08
CA ALA A 710 -20.08 24.70 8.80
C ALA A 710 -21.52 24.65 8.29
N ARG A 711 -21.69 24.57 6.97
CA ARG A 711 -22.99 24.47 6.32
C ARG A 711 -22.98 23.39 5.25
N LEU A 712 -23.99 22.53 5.28
CA LEU A 712 -24.32 21.63 4.18
C LEU A 712 -25.69 22.04 3.61
N ARG A 713 -25.74 22.44 2.35
CA ARG A 713 -26.97 22.78 1.64
C ARG A 713 -27.33 21.66 0.66
N LEU A 714 -28.54 21.13 0.80
CA LEU A 714 -29.05 20.02 0.00
C LEU A 714 -30.25 20.51 -0.83
N ASP A 715 -29.95 21.15 -1.96
CA ASP A 715 -30.96 21.47 -2.99
C ASP A 715 -31.22 20.26 -3.92
N GLY A 716 -30.21 19.41 -4.09
CA GLY A 716 -30.30 18.13 -4.80
C GLY A 716 -30.83 16.97 -3.95
N THR A 717 -30.70 15.76 -4.48
CA THR A 717 -31.20 14.55 -3.82
C THR A 717 -30.25 14.10 -2.71
N LEU A 718 -30.78 13.89 -1.51
CA LEU A 718 -30.10 13.09 -0.49
C LEU A 718 -30.56 11.64 -0.61
N HIS A 719 -29.66 10.74 -0.99
CA HIS A 719 -29.92 9.31 -1.08
C HIS A 719 -29.20 8.57 0.04
N LEU A 720 -29.96 7.95 0.94
CA LEU A 720 -29.42 7.13 2.02
C LEU A 720 -29.83 5.68 1.80
N ALA A 721 -28.85 4.79 1.72
CA ALA A 721 -29.08 3.37 1.48
C ALA A 721 -28.53 2.53 2.63
N SER A 722 -29.25 1.46 2.95
CA SER A 722 -28.80 0.48 3.92
C SER A 722 -27.62 -0.35 3.39
N GLN A 723 -26.78 -0.83 4.30
CA GLN A 723 -25.89 -1.97 4.05
C GLN A 723 -26.48 -3.23 4.69
N ILE A 724 -26.10 -4.40 4.18
CA ILE A 724 -26.47 -5.71 4.71
C ILE A 724 -25.21 -6.43 5.18
N GLU A 725 -25.20 -6.88 6.43
CA GLU A 725 -24.20 -7.81 6.94
C GLU A 725 -24.71 -9.24 6.77
N ALA A 726 -23.99 -10.06 6.01
CA ALA A 726 -24.29 -11.47 5.80
C ALA A 726 -23.15 -12.36 6.30
N VAL A 727 -23.48 -13.50 6.92
CA VAL A 727 -22.48 -14.50 7.29
C VAL A 727 -22.19 -15.41 6.10
N ALA A 728 -20.92 -15.67 5.80
CA ALA A 728 -20.53 -16.71 4.85
C ALA A 728 -19.40 -17.62 5.37
N LEU A 729 -19.31 -18.81 4.77
CA LEU A 729 -18.28 -19.82 5.05
C LEU A 729 -17.31 -19.96 3.89
N ASN A 730 -16.05 -20.25 4.25
CA ASN A 730 -14.93 -20.69 3.39
C ASN A 730 -14.18 -19.60 2.61
N LEU A 731 -14.24 -18.34 3.06
CA LEU A 731 -13.32 -17.33 2.56
C LEU A 731 -11.91 -17.59 3.11
N TRP A 732 -10.95 -17.76 2.20
CA TRP A 732 -9.54 -17.96 2.53
C TRP A 732 -8.70 -16.69 2.33
N TYR A 733 -9.33 -15.56 2.00
CA TYR A 733 -8.67 -14.34 1.54
C TYR A 733 -9.37 -13.10 2.11
N ASP A 734 -8.63 -12.02 2.35
CA ASP A 734 -9.22 -10.71 2.58
C ASP A 734 -9.79 -10.18 1.26
N VAL A 735 -11.11 -10.00 1.22
CA VAL A 735 -11.79 -9.39 0.07
C VAL A 735 -11.63 -7.88 0.17
N ARG A 736 -11.16 -7.26 -0.92
CA ARG A 736 -11.02 -5.80 -1.00
C ARG A 736 -12.41 -5.15 -1.03
N ASP A 737 -12.47 -3.88 -0.65
CA ASP A 737 -13.67 -3.08 -0.80
C ASP A 737 -13.95 -2.77 -2.28
N GLY A 738 -15.22 -2.69 -2.66
CA GLY A 738 -15.69 -2.46 -4.04
C GLY A 738 -15.89 -3.73 -4.87
N VAL A 739 -15.70 -4.92 -4.30
CA VAL A 739 -15.77 -6.18 -5.03
C VAL A 739 -17.21 -6.53 -5.39
N ALA A 740 -17.50 -6.73 -6.68
CA ALA A 740 -18.83 -7.14 -7.12
C ALA A 740 -19.15 -8.57 -6.64
N ALA A 741 -20.40 -8.81 -6.27
CA ALA A 741 -20.89 -10.08 -5.79
C ALA A 741 -22.13 -10.48 -6.60
N THR A 742 -22.16 -11.73 -7.05
CA THR A 742 -23.30 -12.30 -7.80
C THR A 742 -23.81 -13.55 -7.10
N PHE A 743 -25.10 -13.60 -6.81
CA PHE A 743 -25.77 -14.75 -6.21
C PHE A 743 -26.20 -15.77 -7.27
N ALA A 744 -26.57 -16.98 -6.85
CA ALA A 744 -26.88 -18.09 -7.73
C ALA A 744 -28.03 -17.82 -8.73
N ASP A 745 -28.95 -16.94 -8.39
CA ASP A 745 -30.10 -16.52 -9.22
C ASP A 745 -29.81 -15.29 -10.09
N GLY A 746 -28.58 -14.79 -10.08
CA GLY A 746 -28.16 -13.59 -10.81
C GLY A 746 -28.40 -12.28 -10.06
N ALA A 747 -28.90 -12.31 -8.82
CA ALA A 747 -28.93 -11.11 -7.97
C ALA A 747 -27.50 -10.58 -7.75
N THR A 748 -27.36 -9.26 -7.57
CA THR A 748 -26.05 -8.60 -7.45
C THR A 748 -25.95 -7.79 -6.17
N ALA A 749 -24.72 -7.58 -5.70
CA ALA A 749 -24.36 -6.65 -4.63
C ALA A 749 -22.91 -6.21 -4.78
N THR A 750 -22.47 -5.25 -3.97
CA THR A 750 -21.07 -4.86 -3.85
C THR A 750 -20.58 -5.13 -2.43
N VAL A 751 -19.48 -5.86 -2.27
CA VAL A 751 -18.80 -6.04 -0.98
C VAL A 751 -18.06 -4.76 -0.63
N ILE A 752 -18.42 -4.14 0.48
CA ILE A 752 -17.84 -2.87 0.96
C ILE A 752 -17.00 -3.02 2.24
N ASP A 753 -17.13 -4.15 2.93
CA ASP A 753 -16.22 -4.54 3.99
C ASP A 753 -16.29 -6.05 4.21
N TYR A 754 -15.25 -6.57 4.83
CA TYR A 754 -15.11 -7.97 5.14
C TYR A 754 -14.46 -8.14 6.50
N GLN A 755 -15.07 -8.99 7.32
CA GLN A 755 -14.57 -9.33 8.64
C GLN A 755 -14.52 -10.83 8.83
N ARG A 756 -13.33 -11.34 9.13
CA ARG A 756 -13.19 -12.69 9.64
C ARG A 756 -13.66 -12.79 11.09
N LEU A 757 -14.58 -13.71 11.33
CA LEU A 757 -14.96 -14.17 12.67
C LEU A 757 -14.13 -15.43 12.96
N LYS A 758 -14.72 -16.46 13.57
CA LYS A 758 -14.04 -17.70 13.94
C LYS A 758 -13.93 -18.70 12.78
N ASP A 759 -12.80 -19.41 12.72
CA ASP A 759 -12.53 -20.50 11.76
C ASP A 759 -12.63 -20.05 10.29
N THR A 760 -13.53 -20.66 9.49
CA THR A 760 -13.81 -20.28 8.09
C THR A 760 -15.03 -19.36 7.96
N THR A 761 -15.52 -18.77 9.05
CA THR A 761 -16.73 -17.93 9.07
C THR A 761 -16.40 -16.44 8.98
N HIS A 762 -17.19 -15.71 8.19
CA HIS A 762 -16.94 -14.31 7.86
C HIS A 762 -18.23 -13.51 7.83
N ILE A 763 -18.14 -12.21 8.11
CA ILE A 763 -19.16 -11.21 7.80
C ILE A 763 -18.76 -10.54 6.49
N LEU A 764 -19.63 -10.61 5.49
CA LEU A 764 -19.57 -9.77 4.31
C LEU A 764 -20.53 -8.61 4.51
N THR A 765 -20.02 -7.40 4.38
CA THR A 765 -20.85 -6.19 4.35
C THR A 765 -21.14 -5.84 2.90
N LEU A 766 -22.41 -5.82 2.54
CA LEU A 766 -22.91 -5.65 1.18
C LEU A 766 -23.64 -4.31 1.04
N ALA A 767 -23.41 -3.64 -0.08
CA ALA A 767 -24.08 -2.42 -0.50
C ALA A 767 -24.80 -2.64 -1.83
N GLY A 768 -25.92 -1.94 -2.04
CA GLY A 768 -26.66 -1.95 -3.31
C GLY A 768 -27.15 -3.35 -3.72
N ALA A 769 -27.49 -4.19 -2.75
CA ALA A 769 -27.94 -5.55 -3.04
C ALA A 769 -29.32 -5.51 -3.72
N SER A 770 -29.47 -6.24 -4.82
CA SER A 770 -30.74 -6.31 -5.55
C SER A 770 -31.82 -7.10 -4.81
N ARG A 771 -31.43 -7.89 -3.80
CA ARG A 771 -32.31 -8.54 -2.80
C ARG A 771 -31.51 -8.95 -1.56
N LEU A 772 -32.22 -9.38 -0.52
CA LEU A 772 -31.61 -9.98 0.66
C LEU A 772 -30.91 -11.32 0.34
N PRO A 773 -29.71 -11.57 0.90
CA PRO A 773 -29.06 -12.87 0.88
C PRO A 773 -29.87 -13.93 1.65
N VAL A 774 -30.00 -15.12 1.07
CA VAL A 774 -30.76 -16.27 1.58
C VAL A 774 -29.83 -17.32 2.17
N ALA A 775 -30.19 -17.88 3.32
CA ALA A 775 -29.42 -18.93 3.95
C ALA A 775 -29.29 -20.17 3.05
N GLY A 776 -28.07 -20.67 2.91
CA GLY A 776 -27.74 -21.87 2.12
C GLY A 776 -27.36 -21.60 0.67
N GLU A 777 -27.57 -20.38 0.16
CA GLU A 777 -27.21 -20.02 -1.20
C GLU A 777 -25.71 -19.79 -1.37
N THR A 778 -25.26 -19.76 -2.63
CA THR A 778 -23.89 -19.43 -2.96
C THR A 778 -23.77 -18.00 -3.50
N VAL A 779 -22.77 -17.26 -3.03
CA VAL A 779 -22.35 -15.98 -3.59
C VAL A 779 -21.00 -16.13 -4.28
N THR A 780 -20.90 -15.60 -5.49
CA THR A 780 -19.66 -15.53 -6.26
C THR A 780 -19.09 -14.13 -6.14
N LEU A 781 -17.86 -14.01 -5.66
CA LEU A 781 -17.16 -12.73 -5.61
C LEU A 781 -16.36 -12.51 -6.90
N HIS A 782 -16.39 -11.28 -7.39
CA HIS A 782 -15.76 -10.80 -8.63
C HIS A 782 -14.82 -9.64 -8.28
N PRO A 783 -13.61 -9.94 -7.77
CA PRO A 783 -12.67 -8.89 -7.40
C PRO A 783 -12.36 -7.97 -8.59
N GLU A 784 -12.31 -6.65 -8.33
CA GLU A 784 -12.14 -5.57 -9.35
C GLU A 784 -10.88 -5.68 -10.21
N SER A 785 -9.95 -6.61 -9.92
CA SER A 785 -8.94 -6.94 -10.92
C SER A 785 -9.62 -7.72 -12.05
N ASP A 786 -10.06 -7.02 -13.10
CA ASP A 786 -10.42 -7.60 -14.41
C ASP A 786 -9.32 -8.52 -14.98
N PHE A 787 -8.13 -8.43 -14.39
CA PHE A 787 -6.93 -9.21 -14.55
C PHE A 787 -7.03 -10.59 -13.89
N ASP A 788 -7.80 -11.43 -14.58
CA ASP A 788 -8.11 -12.82 -14.30
C ASP A 788 -6.86 -13.68 -13.99
N PHE A 789 -6.98 -14.47 -12.94
CA PHE A 789 -5.86 -15.07 -12.23
C PHE A 789 -5.29 -16.35 -12.87
N GLY A 790 -5.63 -16.68 -14.12
CA GLY A 790 -5.32 -18.00 -14.72
C GLY A 790 -5.95 -19.21 -13.98
N VAL A 791 -6.59 -18.96 -12.84
CA VAL A 791 -7.50 -19.77 -12.04
C VAL A 791 -8.52 -18.76 -11.56
N GLY A 792 -9.69 -18.70 -12.17
CA GLY A 792 -10.71 -17.71 -11.83
C GLY A 792 -10.98 -17.72 -10.33
N TYR A 793 -10.57 -16.67 -9.61
CA TYR A 793 -10.96 -16.44 -8.21
C TYR A 793 -12.40 -15.90 -8.18
N ARG A 794 -13.31 -16.64 -8.82
CA ARG A 794 -14.70 -16.70 -8.40
C ARG A 794 -14.67 -17.54 -7.14
N THR A 795 -14.58 -16.89 -6.00
CA THR A 795 -14.75 -17.62 -4.75
C THR A 795 -16.25 -17.80 -4.54
N THR A 796 -16.68 -19.05 -4.60
CA THR A 796 -18.07 -19.43 -4.34
C THR A 796 -18.20 -19.69 -2.86
N GLU A 797 -18.83 -18.76 -2.17
CA GLU A 797 -19.02 -18.81 -0.73
C GLU A 797 -20.42 -19.26 -0.38
N LYS A 798 -20.55 -20.05 0.68
CA LYS A 798 -21.87 -20.42 1.19
C LYS A 798 -22.35 -19.37 2.17
N VAL A 799 -23.43 -18.68 1.82
CA VAL A 799 -24.11 -17.73 2.71
C VAL A 799 -24.88 -18.51 3.76
N LEU A 800 -24.69 -18.19 5.03
CA LEU A 800 -25.47 -18.73 6.14
C LEU A 800 -26.70 -17.89 6.46
N GLY A 801 -26.73 -16.64 5.98
CA GLY A 801 -27.88 -15.74 6.03
C GLY A 801 -27.48 -14.29 6.23
N ALA A 802 -28.40 -13.37 5.94
CA ALA A 802 -28.32 -11.98 6.38
C ALA A 802 -28.55 -11.90 7.90
N VAL A 803 -27.76 -11.07 8.58
CA VAL A 803 -27.80 -10.92 10.05
C VAL A 803 -28.35 -9.57 10.45
N ARG A 804 -27.98 -8.53 9.70
CA ARG A 804 -28.25 -7.14 10.09
C ARG A 804 -28.30 -6.25 8.86
N ALA A 805 -29.18 -5.26 8.90
CA ALA A 805 -29.11 -4.10 8.02
C ALA A 805 -28.93 -2.82 8.85
N THR A 806 -28.21 -1.85 8.31
CA THR A 806 -27.96 -0.57 8.99
C THR A 806 -27.95 0.59 8.01
N MET A 807 -28.50 1.73 8.43
CA MET A 807 -28.48 2.99 7.69
C MET A 807 -27.30 3.88 8.09
N PRO A 808 -26.84 4.78 7.19
CA PRO A 808 -25.88 5.82 7.50
C PRO A 808 -26.42 6.88 8.46
N THR A 809 -25.49 7.62 9.09
CA THR A 809 -25.80 8.86 9.82
C THR A 809 -24.80 9.95 9.43
N ILE A 810 -25.32 11.12 9.03
CA ILE A 810 -24.51 12.34 8.84
C ILE A 810 -24.38 13.05 10.18
N ARG A 811 -23.15 13.27 10.67
CA ARG A 811 -22.90 13.79 12.03
C ARG A 811 -21.50 14.37 12.24
N ARG A 812 -21.29 15.01 13.38
CA ARG A 812 -19.93 15.30 13.85
C ARG A 812 -19.21 14.02 14.25
N TYR A 813 -17.93 13.92 13.90
CA TYR A 813 -17.07 12.82 14.32
C TYR A 813 -15.62 13.27 14.37
N ARG A 814 -14.82 12.63 15.23
CA ARG A 814 -13.38 12.82 15.26
C ARG A 814 -12.77 12.08 14.08
N SER A 815 -12.30 12.82 13.09
CA SER A 815 -11.58 12.27 11.94
C SER A 815 -10.10 12.05 12.27
N GLY A 816 -9.52 12.78 13.23
CA GLY A 816 -8.07 12.73 13.47
C GLY A 816 -7.28 13.70 12.60
N LEU A 817 -7.86 14.24 11.52
CA LEU A 817 -7.25 15.31 10.70
C LEU A 817 -6.96 16.57 11.52
N TYR A 818 -7.81 16.86 12.51
CA TYR A 818 -7.69 18.00 13.43
C TYR A 818 -7.22 17.57 14.84
N GLY A 819 -6.62 16.37 14.95
CA GLY A 819 -6.12 15.81 16.20
C GLY A 819 -7.17 15.00 16.98
N ALA A 820 -6.89 14.78 18.27
CA ALA A 820 -7.66 13.87 19.12
C ALA A 820 -8.78 14.54 19.94
N ALA A 821 -9.02 15.84 19.75
CA ALA A 821 -10.07 16.55 20.47
C ALA A 821 -11.47 16.15 19.96
N GLU A 822 -12.49 16.32 20.80
CA GLU A 822 -13.87 16.21 20.33
C GLU A 822 -14.20 17.38 19.38
N PRO A 823 -14.89 17.13 18.25
CA PRO A 823 -15.28 18.19 17.34
C PRO A 823 -16.19 19.23 18.02
N SER A 824 -15.82 20.51 17.95
CA SER A 824 -16.61 21.62 18.46
C SER A 824 -17.27 22.45 17.37
N VAL A 825 -17.08 22.07 16.10
CA VAL A 825 -17.75 22.66 14.94
C VAL A 825 -19.26 22.72 15.14
N GLN A 826 -19.87 23.80 14.66
CA GLN A 826 -21.29 24.08 14.71
C GLN A 826 -21.88 23.95 13.29
N PRO A 827 -22.25 22.73 12.86
CA PRO A 827 -22.83 22.52 11.54
C PRO A 827 -24.30 22.95 11.49
N VAL A 828 -24.75 23.38 10.32
CA VAL A 828 -26.17 23.54 9.98
C VAL A 828 -26.43 22.84 8.65
N VAL A 829 -27.50 22.06 8.57
CA VAL A 829 -27.97 21.44 7.33
C VAL A 829 -29.20 22.18 6.82
N GLU A 830 -29.13 22.70 5.60
CA GLU A 830 -30.23 23.37 4.91
C GLU A 830 -30.86 22.38 3.92
N LEU A 831 -32.15 22.07 4.11
CA LEU A 831 -32.90 21.10 3.32
C LEU A 831 -33.89 21.80 2.40
N SER A 832 -33.84 21.48 1.12
CA SER A 832 -34.75 21.96 0.08
C SER A 832 -35.02 20.91 -1.01
N GLY A 833 -34.11 19.95 -1.22
CA GLY A 833 -34.26 18.86 -2.19
C GLY A 833 -35.00 17.63 -1.66
N PRO A 834 -35.15 16.58 -2.49
CA PRO A 834 -35.83 15.34 -2.11
C PRO A 834 -34.94 14.40 -1.26
N LEU A 835 -35.59 13.57 -0.44
CA LEU A 835 -34.98 12.47 0.31
C LEU A 835 -35.33 11.13 -0.33
N HIS A 836 -34.33 10.34 -0.68
CA HIS A 836 -34.47 8.96 -1.15
C HIS A 836 -33.91 7.99 -0.11
N LEU A 837 -34.68 6.98 0.27
CA LEU A 837 -34.28 5.94 1.21
C LEU A 837 -34.33 4.56 0.54
N ASP A 838 -33.24 3.79 0.64
CA ASP A 838 -33.24 2.36 0.34
C ASP A 838 -33.13 1.54 1.63
N LEU A 839 -34.24 0.91 2.00
CA LEU A 839 -34.43 0.27 3.30
C LEU A 839 -34.25 -1.25 3.29
N MET A 840 -33.57 -1.80 2.27
CA MET A 840 -33.34 -3.24 2.13
C MET A 840 -32.90 -3.91 3.44
N GLY A 841 -33.74 -4.82 3.95
CA GLY A 841 -33.44 -5.62 5.15
C GLY A 841 -33.58 -4.90 6.49
N MET A 842 -34.01 -3.64 6.50
CA MET A 842 -34.21 -2.89 7.74
C MET A 842 -35.41 -3.43 8.53
N GLY A 843 -35.20 -3.74 9.80
CA GLY A 843 -36.26 -4.14 10.73
C GLY A 843 -36.91 -2.95 11.45
N ALA A 844 -37.97 -3.22 12.21
CA ALA A 844 -38.62 -2.21 13.06
C ALA A 844 -37.62 -1.58 14.05
N GLY A 845 -37.71 -0.27 14.25
CA GLY A 845 -36.79 0.49 15.08
C GLY A 845 -36.76 1.97 14.74
N GLU A 846 -35.89 2.71 15.44
CA GLU A 846 -35.62 4.13 15.17
C GLU A 846 -34.15 4.30 14.80
N THR A 847 -33.89 5.11 13.78
CA THR A 847 -32.53 5.41 13.30
C THR A 847 -32.37 6.90 13.04
N THR A 848 -31.28 7.48 13.54
CA THR A 848 -30.91 8.86 13.22
C THR A 848 -30.23 8.91 11.85
N LEU A 849 -30.79 9.68 10.92
CA LEU A 849 -30.24 9.87 9.58
C LEU A 849 -29.30 11.09 9.53
N ILE A 850 -29.67 12.17 10.23
CA ILE A 850 -28.88 13.40 10.36
C ILE A 850 -28.87 13.83 11.83
N ASP A 851 -27.68 13.93 12.42
CA ASP A 851 -27.44 14.43 13.78
C ASP A 851 -26.73 15.79 13.70
N ALA A 852 -27.49 16.80 13.28
CA ALA A 852 -27.07 18.18 13.16
C ALA A 852 -28.30 19.12 13.13
N PRO A 853 -28.16 20.39 13.55
CA PRO A 853 -29.20 21.39 13.41
C PRO A 853 -29.72 21.52 11.97
N ILE A 854 -31.04 21.53 11.81
CA ILE A 854 -31.72 21.58 10.51
C ILE A 854 -32.39 22.94 10.27
N ARG A 855 -32.37 23.40 9.01
CA ARG A 855 -33.22 24.48 8.49
C ARG A 855 -33.96 24.01 7.24
N GLY A 856 -35.24 24.34 7.13
CA GLY A 856 -36.08 23.90 6.01
C GLY A 856 -36.62 22.48 6.18
N GLY A 857 -36.92 21.82 5.06
CA GLY A 857 -37.46 20.47 5.01
C GLY A 857 -37.28 19.88 3.62
N PHE A 858 -37.44 18.55 3.49
CA PHE A 858 -37.32 17.89 2.20
C PHE A 858 -38.51 18.23 1.29
N ALA A 859 -38.26 18.38 -0.01
CA ALA A 859 -39.30 18.61 -1.02
C ALA A 859 -40.16 17.36 -1.30
N GLY A 860 -39.66 16.17 -0.92
CA GLY A 860 -40.37 14.91 -1.13
C GLY A 860 -39.62 13.74 -0.49
N LEU A 861 -40.31 12.60 -0.39
CA LEU A 861 -39.77 11.35 0.13
C LEU A 861 -40.03 10.23 -0.89
N THR A 862 -38.98 9.55 -1.29
CA THR A 862 -39.03 8.30 -2.07
C THR A 862 -38.46 7.18 -1.21
N VAL A 863 -39.17 6.07 -1.10
CA VAL A 863 -38.72 4.89 -0.35
C VAL A 863 -38.68 3.67 -1.27
N ALA A 864 -37.54 2.99 -1.28
CA ALA A 864 -37.30 1.73 -1.97
C ALA A 864 -37.07 0.61 -0.95
N ASN A 865 -37.42 -0.63 -1.34
CA ASN A 865 -37.14 -1.85 -0.59
C ASN A 865 -37.64 -1.86 0.87
N LEU A 866 -38.73 -1.14 1.16
CA LEU A 866 -39.44 -1.23 2.43
C LEU A 866 -40.12 -2.60 2.56
N ASP A 867 -39.95 -3.26 3.71
CA ASP A 867 -40.71 -4.46 4.04
C ASP A 867 -42.22 -4.11 4.03
N PRO A 868 -43.06 -4.82 3.24
CA PRO A 868 -44.51 -4.56 3.18
C PRO A 868 -45.23 -4.65 4.53
N ALA A 869 -44.64 -5.29 5.55
CA ALA A 869 -45.16 -5.38 6.90
C ALA A 869 -44.77 -4.19 7.81
N LEU A 870 -44.01 -3.22 7.29
CA LEU A 870 -43.56 -2.05 8.01
C LEU A 870 -44.06 -0.76 7.35
N ASP A 871 -44.33 0.26 8.16
CA ASP A 871 -44.47 1.63 7.71
C ASP A 871 -43.22 2.43 8.08
N ALA A 872 -42.80 3.32 7.17
CA ALA A 872 -41.68 4.23 7.34
C ALA A 872 -42.16 5.65 7.63
N THR A 873 -41.73 6.23 8.74
CA THR A 873 -41.98 7.65 9.06
C THR A 873 -40.66 8.38 9.21
N VAL A 874 -40.44 9.41 8.40
CA VAL A 874 -39.29 10.31 8.52
C VAL A 874 -39.74 11.57 9.25
N THR A 875 -39.11 11.89 10.38
CA THR A 875 -39.41 13.11 11.15
C THR A 875 -38.26 14.11 11.01
N VAL A 876 -38.58 15.33 10.58
CA VAL A 876 -37.62 16.43 10.50
C VAL A 876 -37.84 17.38 11.68
N THR A 877 -36.80 17.58 12.50
CA THR A 877 -36.83 18.51 13.64
C THR A 877 -35.68 19.50 13.54
N ALA A 878 -35.74 20.58 14.32
CA ALA A 878 -34.63 21.51 14.42
C ALA A 878 -33.31 20.86 14.89
N ALA A 879 -33.37 19.70 15.56
CA ALA A 879 -32.21 18.98 16.08
C ALA A 879 -31.65 17.91 15.11
N GLY A 880 -32.37 17.53 14.06
CA GLY A 880 -31.96 16.47 13.16
C GLY A 880 -33.12 15.76 12.45
N VAL A 881 -32.77 14.72 11.70
CA VAL A 881 -33.69 13.88 10.92
C VAL A 881 -33.66 12.44 11.44
N ARG A 882 -34.83 11.86 11.70
CA ARG A 882 -34.96 10.48 12.18
C ARG A 882 -35.89 9.66 11.29
N LEU A 883 -35.57 8.39 11.12
CA LEU A 883 -36.41 7.37 10.51
C LEU A 883 -36.97 6.45 11.59
N ARG A 884 -38.28 6.24 11.59
CA ARG A 884 -38.95 5.22 12.38
C ARG A 884 -39.57 4.18 11.47
N LEU A 885 -39.26 2.91 11.72
CA LEU A 885 -39.89 1.75 11.12
C LEU A 885 -40.74 1.05 12.17
N ALA A 886 -42.02 0.88 11.90
CA ALA A 886 -42.97 0.23 12.80
C ALA A 886 -43.87 -0.72 12.01
N ALA A 887 -44.50 -1.68 12.69
CA ALA A 887 -45.47 -2.57 12.05
C ALA A 887 -46.55 -1.77 11.33
N GLY A 888 -46.85 -2.15 10.09
CA GLY A 888 -47.60 -1.33 9.15
C GLY A 888 -48.04 -2.09 7.90
N THR A 889 -48.30 -1.32 6.85
CA THR A 889 -48.87 -1.78 5.57
C THR A 889 -48.03 -1.37 4.35
N GLY A 890 -46.74 -1.08 4.55
CA GLY A 890 -45.82 -0.70 3.49
C GLY A 890 -45.90 0.78 3.09
N GLN A 891 -46.45 1.64 3.96
CA GLN A 891 -46.60 3.07 3.68
C GLN A 891 -45.36 3.86 4.11
N ALA A 892 -45.08 4.95 3.40
CA ALA A 892 -44.01 5.89 3.74
C ALA A 892 -44.57 7.31 3.92
N ALA A 893 -44.16 7.99 4.97
CA ALA A 893 -44.60 9.35 5.28
C ALA A 893 -43.43 10.24 5.72
N LEU A 894 -43.46 11.49 5.28
CA LEU A 894 -42.63 12.58 5.79
C LEU A 894 -43.47 13.40 6.78
N ALA A 895 -43.00 13.51 8.02
CA ALA A 895 -43.70 14.09 9.17
C ALA A 895 -43.00 15.31 9.75
#